data_AF-A0A0D2K210-F1
#
_entry.id   AF-A0A0D2K210-F1
#
_cell.length_a   1.000
_cell.length_b   1.000
_cell.length_c   1.000
_cell.angle_alpha   90.00
_cell.angle_beta   90.00
_cell.angle_gamma   90.00
#
_symmetry.space_group_name_H-M   'P 1'
#
loop_
_entity.id
_entity.type
_entity.pdbx_description
1 polymer ?
#
loop_
_entity_poly.entity_id
_entity_poly.type
_entity_poly.pdbx_seq_one_letter_code
_entity_poly.pdbx_strand_id
1 'polypeptide(L)'
;MTWLLTPHHWPVSPGIGLFNKNVDQNNLVCSIGVNAVNKNVIATPQDTCKTPSLTGFGKQIEPPALSALTLPKSFANKPAPIQITGKGPAKYSLNAYKSLFNKEGATYNWLWHVSRNVKQFWSCSKQFNGSLSGYLVPKGWEPVGGTAAPGGGAPLEPGVYNVLESDGVSYPIMVILKQAVESPKPQKARQLVIAVRGTNTAPEWKLDLAYDRVSWKGRSFTGEAFAGNSFSGKSWTGETHKGFTFFFDALWPAVQAQLKALVVNGDTATGVNSITFAGHSLGGAISPLLALASAYYLKANKKTSVKISLVTFGAPQYANEAITKQLGSAVAVRRITFSYDIFTKLPCASPPKNKKDPTFAMPACNATDQLVNTGNPDGTLYWRDYSNFTGHFDFFPAQLPVDQDTRNLWEGGRLVDLTNSAQFALINYRNHVCSYVCIFSLESFNKNPVSNGLICSTGINTVNKILIGTPPASCRTPALTGYGKQVEPPALSALTLPKSFANKPAPIQITGKGPAKYSVNAFKGLFNKEGATYNWLWHVNRNIKYYWACSKQFNGSLTGYLVPKGWEPVGGTAASGRGAPLEPGLYNVLESDNVSYPIMAILKQAAEPSKPQKSRQLVIAVRGTNTTSEWKLDLAYDRVSWKGRSFTGEGFAGNSFSGKSWTGETHKGFTFFFDALWPAVQAQLKALVVNGDTATGVNSITFAGHSLGGAVAPMLALASAYYLKANKKTSVTISVVTFGAPQYANLALMKQLGKEVAVRRITYSYDLLTKLPCASPPTDKKDPTFAMPACSGPDMLVNTGNPDGTLYWRDYSNITGTFVFTPEQLPVDQATQNLWEANKLFDLTNKLAFKFASVTNHVCSYVCLIS
;
A
#
# COMPACT_ATOMS: atom_id res chain seq x y z
N MET A 1 -28.14 -6.63 69.42
CA MET A 1 -29.58 -6.30 69.31
C MET A 1 -29.76 -5.27 68.22
N THR A 2 -30.82 -5.44 67.43
CA THR A 2 -31.06 -4.94 66.08
C THR A 2 -31.74 -3.55 66.07
N TRP A 3 -31.80 -2.92 64.87
CA TRP A 3 -32.60 -1.74 64.42
C TRP A 3 -31.95 -0.34 64.68
N LEU A 4 -31.92 0.68 63.80
CA LEU A 4 -32.58 0.99 62.51
C LEU A 4 -32.07 2.31 61.84
N LEU A 5 -32.26 2.42 60.51
CA LEU A 5 -32.54 3.61 59.65
C LEU A 5 -31.41 4.52 59.06
N THR A 6 -31.07 4.26 57.78
CA THR A 6 -31.02 5.11 56.54
C THR A 6 -30.73 6.63 56.57
N PRO A 7 -30.34 7.29 55.44
CA PRO A 7 -29.61 6.87 54.22
C PRO A 7 -28.47 7.85 53.81
N HIS A 8 -27.39 7.38 53.15
CA HIS A 8 -26.37 8.27 52.57
C HIS A 8 -26.33 8.20 51.03
N HIS A 9 -26.48 9.37 50.44
CA HIS A 9 -26.21 9.70 49.04
C HIS A 9 -24.78 9.31 48.63
N TRP A 10 -24.64 8.70 47.46
CA TRP A 10 -23.35 8.54 46.78
C TRP A 10 -23.29 9.52 45.59
N PRO A 11 -22.25 10.36 45.49
CA PRO A 11 -22.04 11.21 44.33
C PRO A 11 -21.47 10.40 43.17
N VAL A 12 -21.98 10.71 41.98
CA VAL A 12 -21.50 10.21 40.69
C VAL A 12 -20.23 10.99 40.32
N SER A 13 -19.12 10.30 40.06
CA SER A 13 -17.98 10.86 39.32
C SER A 13 -17.41 9.80 38.37
N PRO A 14 -17.05 10.15 37.12
CA PRO A 14 -16.64 9.19 36.10
C PRO A 14 -15.11 8.97 36.15
N GLY A 15 -14.71 7.80 36.65
CA GLY A 15 -13.34 7.32 36.55
C GLY A 15 -13.34 5.85 36.16
N ILE A 16 -13.16 5.54 34.88
CA ILE A 16 -12.90 4.16 34.43
C ILE A 16 -11.47 3.80 34.83
N GLY A 17 -11.30 3.40 36.09
CA GLY A 17 -10.09 2.80 36.63
C GLY A 17 -10.31 1.32 36.87
N LEU A 18 -10.35 0.51 35.80
CA LEU A 18 -10.41 -0.94 35.90
C LEU A 18 -9.65 -1.61 34.75
N PHE A 19 -8.31 -1.64 34.79
CA PHE A 19 -7.54 -2.66 34.07
C PHE A 19 -6.28 -3.06 34.86
N ASN A 20 -6.17 -4.37 35.09
CA ASN A 20 -5.14 -5.02 35.88
C ASN A 20 -3.80 -5.07 35.08
N LYS A 21 -2.70 -4.58 35.66
CA LYS A 21 -1.38 -4.38 35.02
C LYS A 21 -0.67 -5.66 34.53
N ASN A 22 -1.21 -6.86 34.78
CA ASN A 22 -0.51 -8.13 34.54
C ASN A 22 -0.83 -8.82 33.19
N VAL A 23 -1.62 -8.21 32.29
CA VAL A 23 -2.02 -8.82 31.00
C VAL A 23 -1.12 -8.41 29.81
N ASP A 24 -0.22 -7.43 29.97
CA ASP A 24 0.48 -6.82 28.83
C ASP A 24 1.70 -7.59 28.27
N GLN A 25 2.34 -8.48 29.03
CA GLN A 25 3.57 -9.14 28.54
C GLN A 25 3.34 -10.35 27.60
N ASN A 26 2.19 -11.02 27.69
CA ASN A 26 1.89 -12.19 26.83
C ASN A 26 1.15 -11.86 25.53
N ASN A 27 0.88 -10.57 25.24
CA ASN A 27 0.10 -10.10 24.09
C ASN A 27 0.90 -9.22 23.11
N LEU A 28 2.23 -9.30 23.13
CA LEU A 28 3.13 -8.47 22.30
C LEU A 28 2.76 -8.55 20.80
N VAL A 29 2.47 -9.74 20.27
CA VAL A 29 2.04 -9.96 18.88
C VAL A 29 0.74 -9.21 18.54
N CYS A 30 -0.23 -9.18 19.45
CA CYS A 30 -1.49 -8.47 19.29
C CYS A 30 -1.28 -6.95 19.28
N SER A 31 -0.43 -6.42 20.17
CA SER A 31 -0.10 -4.99 20.23
C SER A 31 0.61 -4.50 18.95
N ILE A 32 1.49 -5.34 18.40
CA ILE A 32 2.21 -5.10 17.14
C ILE A 32 1.23 -5.11 15.95
N GLY A 33 0.31 -6.08 15.91
CA GLY A 33 -0.74 -6.17 14.87
C GLY A 33 -1.68 -4.95 14.88
N VAL A 34 -2.16 -4.53 16.05
CA VAL A 34 -3.04 -3.34 16.19
C VAL A 34 -2.32 -2.08 15.73
N ASN A 35 -1.06 -1.87 16.12
CA ASN A 35 -0.28 -0.71 15.70
C ASN A 35 0.02 -0.69 14.19
N ALA A 36 0.34 -1.84 13.60
CA ALA A 36 0.59 -1.95 12.16
C ALA A 36 -0.67 -1.75 11.31
N VAL A 37 -1.82 -2.26 11.76
CA VAL A 37 -3.12 -2.06 11.09
C VAL A 37 -3.60 -0.62 11.24
N ASN A 38 -3.46 -0.02 12.43
CA ASN A 38 -3.82 1.39 12.66
C ASN A 38 -3.04 2.35 11.75
N LYS A 39 -1.71 2.16 11.63
CA LYS A 39 -0.87 3.04 10.81
C LYS A 39 -1.09 2.88 9.31
N ASN A 40 -1.40 1.67 8.83
CA ASN A 40 -1.40 1.37 7.38
C ASN A 40 -2.79 1.25 6.74
N VAL A 41 -3.83 0.88 7.50
CA VAL A 41 -5.16 0.57 6.97
C VAL A 41 -6.21 1.61 7.38
N ILE A 42 -6.08 2.22 8.55
CA ILE A 42 -7.11 3.11 9.13
C ILE A 42 -6.83 4.59 8.84
N ALA A 43 -5.57 5.01 8.65
CA ALA A 43 -5.21 6.42 8.45
C ALA A 43 -5.45 6.97 7.02
N THR A 44 -5.70 6.10 6.03
CA THR A 44 -5.80 6.45 4.59
C THR A 44 -7.19 6.78 4.03
N PRO A 45 -8.34 6.33 4.58
CA PRO A 45 -9.66 6.55 3.95
C PRO A 45 -10.14 8.01 3.90
N GLN A 46 -9.83 8.83 4.92
CA GLN A 46 -10.43 10.17 5.08
C GLN A 46 -10.14 11.12 3.92
N ASP A 47 -8.98 11.04 3.27
CA ASP A 47 -8.66 11.89 2.13
C ASP A 47 -9.24 11.38 0.80
N THR A 48 -9.49 10.07 0.70
CA THR A 48 -10.13 9.48 -0.50
C THR A 48 -11.59 9.87 -0.66
N CYS A 49 -12.25 10.18 0.45
CA CYS A 49 -13.66 10.59 0.51
C CYS A 49 -13.91 12.06 0.20
N LYS A 50 -12.87 12.91 0.23
CA LYS A 50 -12.98 14.35 -0.09
C LYS A 50 -13.02 14.62 -1.60
N THR A 51 -12.55 13.67 -2.41
CA THR A 51 -12.44 13.81 -3.87
C THR A 51 -13.01 12.57 -4.58
N PRO A 52 -14.34 12.47 -4.76
CA PRO A 52 -15.02 11.27 -5.28
C PRO A 52 -14.55 10.78 -6.66
N SER A 53 -13.87 11.64 -7.42
CA SER A 53 -13.33 11.36 -8.76
C SER A 53 -12.02 10.54 -8.75
N LEU A 54 -11.28 10.47 -7.64
CA LEU A 54 -9.89 10.01 -7.67
C LEU A 54 -9.65 8.51 -7.38
N THR A 55 -10.61 7.75 -6.83
CA THR A 55 -10.27 6.38 -6.38
C THR A 55 -11.34 5.29 -6.47
N GLY A 56 -12.61 5.58 -6.76
CA GLY A 56 -13.67 4.54 -6.65
C GLY A 56 -13.89 3.98 -5.23
N PHE A 57 -13.07 4.38 -4.24
CA PHE A 57 -13.19 4.06 -2.82
C PHE A 57 -13.95 5.15 -2.04
N GLY A 58 -14.21 6.32 -2.62
CA GLY A 58 -14.97 7.41 -1.98
C GLY A 58 -16.48 7.43 -2.25
N LYS A 59 -17.02 6.39 -2.90
CA LYS A 59 -18.45 6.28 -3.22
C LYS A 59 -19.01 5.03 -2.56
N GLN A 60 -20.17 5.17 -1.93
CA GLN A 60 -20.99 4.00 -1.64
C GLN A 60 -21.38 3.38 -2.98
N ILE A 61 -21.30 2.05 -3.03
CA ILE A 61 -21.56 1.32 -4.26
C ILE A 61 -23.01 0.89 -4.17
N GLU A 62 -23.82 1.34 -5.12
CA GLU A 62 -25.15 0.77 -5.30
C GLU A 62 -24.94 -0.73 -5.53
N PRO A 63 -25.46 -1.61 -4.65
CA PRO A 63 -25.35 -3.03 -4.89
C PRO A 63 -25.86 -3.32 -6.30
N PRO A 64 -25.08 -4.03 -7.15
CA PRO A 64 -25.34 -4.07 -8.59
C PRO A 64 -26.79 -4.46 -8.87
N ALA A 65 -27.48 -3.63 -9.66
CA ALA A 65 -28.79 -3.98 -10.18
C ALA A 65 -28.61 -5.24 -11.04
N LEU A 66 -29.32 -6.33 -10.71
CA LEU A 66 -29.10 -7.63 -11.35
C LEU A 66 -29.32 -7.62 -12.87
N SER A 67 -30.03 -6.62 -13.41
CA SER A 67 -30.21 -6.40 -14.84
C SER A 67 -28.96 -5.95 -15.59
N ALA A 68 -27.95 -5.41 -14.90
CA ALA A 68 -26.69 -4.94 -15.51
C ALA A 68 -25.64 -6.06 -15.66
N LEU A 69 -25.94 -7.27 -15.19
CA LEU A 69 -25.05 -8.42 -15.21
C LEU A 69 -25.53 -9.39 -16.29
N THR A 70 -24.68 -9.71 -17.28
CA THR A 70 -24.93 -10.84 -18.21
C THR A 70 -24.77 -12.15 -17.45
N LEU A 71 -25.77 -12.48 -16.63
CA LEU A 71 -25.86 -13.74 -15.91
C LEU A 71 -26.75 -14.73 -16.67
N PRO A 72 -26.61 -16.04 -16.43
CA PRO A 72 -27.63 -17.01 -16.84
C PRO A 72 -29.01 -16.54 -16.37
N LYS A 73 -30.06 -16.76 -17.17
CA LYS A 73 -31.45 -16.30 -16.91
C LYS A 73 -31.97 -16.64 -15.49
N SER A 74 -31.35 -17.58 -14.79
CA SER A 74 -31.65 -17.96 -13.39
C SER A 74 -31.28 -16.92 -12.32
N PHE A 75 -30.51 -15.86 -12.64
CA PHE A 75 -30.04 -14.87 -11.66
C PHE A 75 -30.71 -13.49 -11.78
N ALA A 76 -31.77 -13.32 -12.57
CA ALA A 76 -32.35 -12.00 -12.87
C ALA A 76 -33.18 -11.34 -11.75
N ASN A 77 -33.26 -11.95 -10.56
CA ASN A 77 -34.17 -11.52 -9.50
C ASN A 77 -33.45 -10.76 -8.39
N LYS A 78 -34.09 -9.70 -7.84
CA LYS A 78 -33.70 -8.97 -6.62
C LYS A 78 -33.09 -9.90 -5.57
N PRO A 79 -32.16 -9.44 -4.68
CA PRO A 79 -31.59 -10.26 -3.62
C PRO A 79 -32.71 -11.07 -2.96
N ALA A 80 -32.70 -12.37 -3.24
CA ALA A 80 -33.76 -13.25 -2.81
C ALA A 80 -33.45 -13.72 -1.40
N PRO A 81 -34.47 -14.03 -0.58
CA PRO A 81 -34.25 -14.82 0.62
C PRO A 81 -33.42 -16.07 0.29
N ILE A 82 -32.53 -16.45 1.21
CA ILE A 82 -31.72 -17.67 1.06
C ILE A 82 -32.67 -18.85 0.78
N GLN A 83 -32.44 -19.51 -0.35
CA GLN A 83 -33.40 -20.43 -0.96
C GLN A 83 -33.43 -21.78 -0.22
N ILE A 84 -32.29 -22.23 0.31
CA ILE A 84 -32.25 -23.52 1.02
C ILE A 84 -32.76 -23.32 2.45
N THR A 85 -33.96 -23.84 2.67
CA THR A 85 -34.60 -23.94 3.97
C THR A 85 -34.26 -25.32 4.57
N GLY A 86 -33.25 -25.37 5.43
CA GLY A 86 -32.81 -26.61 6.06
C GLY A 86 -31.51 -26.42 6.83
N LYS A 87 -31.21 -27.36 7.74
CA LYS A 87 -29.92 -27.39 8.43
C LYS A 87 -28.83 -27.59 7.38
N GLY A 88 -27.96 -26.60 7.21
CA GLY A 88 -26.80 -26.73 6.35
C GLY A 88 -25.88 -27.86 6.87
N PRO A 89 -25.11 -28.54 6.00
CA PRO A 89 -24.07 -29.44 6.44
C PRO A 89 -23.05 -28.68 7.30
N ALA A 90 -22.26 -29.38 8.11
CA ALA A 90 -21.16 -28.76 8.84
C ALA A 90 -20.22 -28.01 7.88
N LYS A 91 -19.84 -28.68 6.77
CA LYS A 91 -19.03 -28.13 5.69
C LYS A 91 -19.64 -28.48 4.34
N TYR A 92 -19.76 -27.51 3.44
CA TYR A 92 -20.18 -27.75 2.07
C TYR A 92 -19.03 -28.36 1.26
N SER A 93 -19.31 -29.38 0.45
CA SER A 93 -18.36 -29.84 -0.57
C SER A 93 -18.17 -28.79 -1.66
N LEU A 94 -17.07 -28.87 -2.40
CA LEU A 94 -16.79 -27.93 -3.50
C LEU A 94 -17.91 -27.92 -4.57
N ASN A 95 -18.52 -29.07 -4.85
CA ASN A 95 -19.63 -29.18 -5.80
C ASN A 95 -20.94 -28.60 -5.24
N ALA A 96 -21.24 -28.87 -3.97
CA ALA A 96 -22.38 -28.26 -3.29
C ALA A 96 -22.24 -26.75 -3.24
N TYR A 97 -21.02 -26.24 -3.02
CA TYR A 97 -20.69 -24.83 -3.13
C TYR A 97 -20.99 -24.27 -4.52
N LYS A 98 -20.46 -24.85 -5.59
CA LYS A 98 -20.70 -24.33 -6.96
C LYS A 98 -22.20 -24.24 -7.25
N SER A 99 -22.96 -25.26 -6.86
CA SER A 99 -24.42 -25.26 -7.00
C SER A 99 -25.08 -24.15 -6.18
N LEU A 100 -24.63 -23.94 -4.95
CA LEU A 100 -25.18 -22.96 -4.02
C LEU A 100 -24.83 -21.53 -4.45
N PHE A 101 -23.57 -21.28 -4.80
CA PHE A 101 -23.11 -19.99 -5.32
C PHE A 101 -23.84 -19.63 -6.61
N ASN A 102 -24.11 -20.62 -7.47
CA ASN A 102 -24.94 -20.41 -8.66
C ASN A 102 -26.41 -20.05 -8.35
N LYS A 103 -26.89 -20.28 -7.13
CA LYS A 103 -28.27 -19.97 -6.71
C LYS A 103 -28.35 -18.71 -5.84
N GLU A 104 -27.35 -18.49 -4.99
CA GLU A 104 -27.35 -17.51 -3.92
C GLU A 104 -26.22 -16.47 -4.05
N GLY A 105 -25.30 -16.63 -5.01
CA GLY A 105 -24.10 -15.79 -5.21
C GLY A 105 -24.43 -14.30 -5.35
N ALA A 106 -25.48 -13.98 -6.09
CA ALA A 106 -25.94 -12.59 -6.20
C ALA A 106 -26.44 -12.01 -4.86
N THR A 107 -27.14 -12.81 -4.05
CA THR A 107 -27.53 -12.41 -2.68
C THR A 107 -26.28 -12.24 -1.81
N TYR A 108 -25.27 -13.10 -1.93
CA TYR A 108 -24.02 -12.97 -1.18
C TYR A 108 -23.27 -11.69 -1.54
N ASN A 109 -23.14 -11.41 -2.84
CA ASN A 109 -22.52 -10.18 -3.33
C ASN A 109 -23.26 -8.95 -2.83
N TRP A 110 -24.59 -8.96 -2.90
CA TRP A 110 -25.42 -7.87 -2.37
C TRP A 110 -25.20 -7.64 -0.86
N LEU A 111 -25.24 -8.71 -0.06
CA LEU A 111 -25.02 -8.63 1.40
C LEU A 111 -23.60 -8.19 1.77
N TRP A 112 -22.60 -8.59 0.98
CA TRP A 112 -21.22 -8.13 1.10
C TRP A 112 -21.14 -6.61 0.90
N HIS A 113 -21.76 -6.10 -0.17
CA HIS A 113 -21.78 -4.67 -0.47
C HIS A 113 -22.54 -3.85 0.57
N VAL A 114 -23.66 -4.34 1.10
CA VAL A 114 -24.37 -3.69 2.21
C VAL A 114 -23.48 -3.58 3.44
N SER A 115 -22.83 -4.69 3.84
CA SER A 115 -21.91 -4.69 5.00
C SER A 115 -20.72 -3.76 4.78
N ARG A 116 -20.18 -3.72 3.56
CA ARG A 116 -19.09 -2.81 3.17
C ARG A 116 -19.54 -1.34 3.14
N ASN A 117 -20.74 -1.05 2.68
CA ASN A 117 -21.26 0.32 2.59
C ASN A 117 -21.39 0.95 3.98
N VAL A 118 -21.69 0.17 5.04
CA VAL A 118 -21.66 0.70 6.42
C VAL A 118 -20.26 1.21 6.78
N LYS A 119 -19.21 0.49 6.37
CA LYS A 119 -17.81 0.92 6.54
C LYS A 119 -17.45 2.14 5.70
N GLN A 120 -17.87 2.18 4.44
CA GLN A 120 -17.57 3.29 3.51
C GLN A 120 -18.34 4.57 3.86
N PHE A 121 -19.61 4.44 4.25
CA PHE A 121 -20.45 5.53 4.71
C PHE A 121 -19.78 6.29 5.84
N TRP A 122 -19.31 5.57 6.86
CA TRP A 122 -18.59 6.16 7.99
C TRP A 122 -17.44 7.06 7.55
N SER A 123 -16.44 6.50 6.86
CA SER A 123 -15.22 7.24 6.52
C SER A 123 -15.47 8.40 5.56
N CYS A 124 -16.57 8.37 4.83
CA CYS A 124 -16.87 9.34 3.79
C CYS A 124 -18.10 10.23 4.08
N SER A 125 -18.71 10.13 5.26
CA SER A 125 -19.87 10.98 5.61
C SER A 125 -19.46 12.40 5.97
N LYS A 126 -20.40 13.35 5.85
CA LYS A 126 -20.18 14.77 6.20
C LYS A 126 -19.67 14.97 7.62
N GLN A 127 -20.10 14.15 8.57
CA GLN A 127 -19.62 14.17 9.96
C GLN A 127 -18.10 13.97 10.06
N PHE A 128 -17.48 13.34 9.06
CA PHE A 128 -16.04 13.05 8.99
C PHE A 128 -15.34 13.86 7.89
N ASN A 129 -15.90 15.01 7.52
CA ASN A 129 -15.39 15.86 6.44
C ASN A 129 -15.30 15.14 5.09
N GLY A 130 -16.16 14.13 4.87
CA GLY A 130 -16.32 13.44 3.60
C GLY A 130 -17.51 13.96 2.78
N SER A 131 -17.66 13.48 1.55
CA SER A 131 -18.68 13.98 0.60
C SER A 131 -20.08 13.35 0.72
N LEU A 132 -20.26 12.28 1.51
CA LEU A 132 -21.53 11.55 1.57
C LEU A 132 -22.51 12.23 2.53
N SER A 133 -23.72 12.48 2.06
CA SER A 133 -24.80 13.10 2.83
C SER A 133 -25.61 12.13 3.69
N GLY A 134 -25.43 10.81 3.50
CA GLY A 134 -26.15 9.78 4.23
C GLY A 134 -25.81 8.38 3.75
N TYR A 135 -26.28 7.35 4.46
CA TYR A 135 -26.11 5.96 4.05
C TYR A 135 -26.84 5.69 2.73
N LEU A 136 -26.19 5.00 1.80
CA LEU A 136 -26.75 4.62 0.51
C LEU A 136 -27.65 3.41 0.73
N VAL A 137 -28.93 3.71 0.87
CA VAL A 137 -29.98 2.70 0.93
C VAL A 137 -30.12 2.06 -0.45
N PRO A 138 -29.93 0.74 -0.58
CA PRO A 138 -30.08 0.08 -1.87
C PRO A 138 -31.49 0.27 -2.45
N LYS A 139 -31.60 0.41 -3.77
CA LYS A 139 -32.89 0.55 -4.46
C LYS A 139 -33.86 -0.58 -4.09
N GLY A 140 -35.10 -0.21 -3.76
CA GLY A 140 -36.13 -1.15 -3.33
C GLY A 140 -36.01 -1.57 -1.86
N TRP A 141 -35.19 -0.88 -1.07
CA TRP A 141 -35.09 -1.02 0.37
C TRP A 141 -35.35 0.31 1.05
N GLU A 142 -35.78 0.25 2.31
CA GLU A 142 -35.94 1.37 3.21
C GLU A 142 -35.19 1.07 4.51
N PRO A 143 -34.47 2.04 5.10
CA PRO A 143 -33.89 1.84 6.42
C PRO A 143 -34.99 1.87 7.49
N VAL A 144 -34.87 1.05 8.53
CA VAL A 144 -35.87 0.97 9.61
C VAL A 144 -35.27 1.18 11.00
N GLY A 145 -35.90 2.08 11.76
CA GLY A 145 -35.44 2.54 13.08
C GLY A 145 -35.25 4.05 13.12
N GLY A 146 -34.75 4.58 14.24
CA GLY A 146 -34.54 6.03 14.42
C GLY A 146 -34.76 6.55 15.85
N THR A 147 -35.30 5.72 16.76
CA THR A 147 -35.35 6.03 18.19
C THR A 147 -34.13 5.43 18.89
N ALA A 148 -33.41 6.23 19.67
CA ALA A 148 -32.30 5.76 20.51
C ALA A 148 -32.74 4.53 21.32
N ALA A 149 -32.02 3.42 21.17
CA ALA A 149 -32.27 2.27 22.02
C ALA A 149 -31.78 2.60 23.45
N PRO A 150 -32.52 2.26 24.51
CA PRO A 150 -32.05 2.45 25.87
C PRO A 150 -30.70 1.72 26.07
N GLY A 151 -29.63 2.47 26.32
CA GLY A 151 -28.28 1.94 26.51
C GLY A 151 -27.54 1.47 25.24
N GLY A 152 -28.13 1.63 24.06
CA GLY A 152 -27.48 1.40 22.77
C GLY A 152 -27.13 2.73 22.10
N GLY A 153 -26.08 2.77 21.28
CA GLY A 153 -25.68 3.99 20.58
C GLY A 153 -26.84 4.63 19.82
N ALA A 154 -26.95 5.97 19.88
CA ALA A 154 -28.00 6.72 19.21
C ALA A 154 -27.91 6.49 17.69
N PRO A 155 -29.05 6.22 17.00
CA PRO A 155 -29.04 6.07 15.55
C PRO A 155 -28.46 7.34 14.91
N LEU A 156 -27.46 7.17 14.06
CA LEU A 156 -26.85 8.28 13.33
C LEU A 156 -27.80 8.80 12.25
N GLU A 157 -28.53 7.86 11.64
CA GLU A 157 -29.58 8.06 10.65
C GLU A 157 -30.62 6.94 10.85
N PRO A 158 -31.84 7.05 10.30
CA PRO A 158 -32.80 5.95 10.30
C PRO A 158 -32.12 4.65 9.87
N GLY A 159 -32.27 3.62 10.68
CA GLY A 159 -31.72 2.28 10.44
C GLY A 159 -30.20 2.12 10.53
N VAL A 160 -29.41 3.14 10.87
CA VAL A 160 -27.94 3.06 11.02
C VAL A 160 -27.53 3.25 12.47
N TYR A 161 -26.83 2.26 13.03
CA TYR A 161 -26.51 2.18 14.47
C TYR A 161 -25.00 2.14 14.71
N ASN A 162 -24.57 2.80 15.79
CA ASN A 162 -23.21 2.84 16.33
C ASN A 162 -23.13 2.06 17.67
N VAL A 163 -21.91 1.75 18.13
CA VAL A 163 -21.68 1.09 19.43
C VAL A 163 -20.62 1.80 20.25
N LEU A 164 -19.54 2.25 19.62
CA LEU A 164 -18.45 2.91 20.30
C LEU A 164 -18.39 4.39 19.91
N GLU A 165 -18.06 5.20 20.91
CA GLU A 165 -17.52 6.53 20.71
C GLU A 165 -16.02 6.51 21.03
N SER A 166 -15.23 7.11 20.16
CA SER A 166 -13.80 7.38 20.40
C SER A 166 -13.59 8.84 20.07
N ASP A 167 -12.99 9.58 21.00
CA ASP A 167 -12.64 10.99 20.79
C ASP A 167 -13.85 11.88 20.42
N GLY A 168 -15.02 11.57 21.01
CA GLY A 168 -16.29 12.29 20.75
C GLY A 168 -16.94 11.95 19.41
N VAL A 169 -16.46 10.90 18.74
CA VAL A 169 -16.93 10.51 17.41
C VAL A 169 -17.61 9.16 17.45
N SER A 170 -18.82 9.09 16.91
CA SER A 170 -19.64 7.89 16.84
C SER A 170 -19.41 7.10 15.54
N TYR A 171 -19.19 5.79 15.64
CA TYR A 171 -18.85 4.94 14.49
C TYR A 171 -20.02 4.01 14.13
N PRO A 172 -20.69 4.15 12.97
CA PRO A 172 -21.75 3.22 12.58
C PRO A 172 -21.13 1.85 12.37
N ILE A 173 -21.81 0.81 12.88
CA ILE A 173 -21.36 -0.57 12.80
C ILE A 173 -22.44 -1.49 12.22
N MET A 174 -23.72 -1.13 12.32
CA MET A 174 -24.85 -1.94 11.87
C MET A 174 -25.86 -1.12 11.06
N VAL A 175 -26.47 -1.74 10.06
CA VAL A 175 -27.64 -1.22 9.36
C VAL A 175 -28.80 -2.23 9.39
N ILE A 176 -30.02 -1.73 9.54
CA ILE A 176 -31.25 -2.52 9.43
C ILE A 176 -32.08 -1.97 8.26
N LEU A 177 -32.31 -2.83 7.26
CA LEU A 177 -33.02 -2.51 6.02
C LEU A 177 -34.26 -3.40 5.89
N LYS A 178 -35.38 -2.81 5.50
CA LYS A 178 -36.60 -3.52 5.12
C LYS A 178 -36.83 -3.39 3.63
N GLN A 179 -37.29 -4.45 2.98
CA GLN A 179 -37.62 -4.40 1.56
C GLN A 179 -38.86 -3.51 1.34
N ALA A 180 -38.72 -2.50 0.50
CA ALA A 180 -39.78 -1.55 0.18
C ALA A 180 -40.87 -2.21 -0.71
N VAL A 181 -42.11 -1.78 -0.53
CA VAL A 181 -43.24 -2.25 -1.34
C VAL A 181 -43.27 -1.47 -2.65
N GLU A 182 -43.00 -2.13 -3.76
CA GLU A 182 -43.24 -1.52 -5.08
C GLU A 182 -44.73 -1.55 -5.40
N SER A 183 -45.41 -0.42 -5.20
CA SER A 183 -46.75 -0.19 -5.74
C SER A 183 -46.72 -0.30 -7.27
N PRO A 184 -47.67 -1.01 -7.93
CA PRO A 184 -48.93 -1.57 -7.43
C PRO A 184 -48.92 -3.10 -7.26
N LYS A 185 -47.77 -3.78 -7.38
CA LYS A 185 -47.76 -5.25 -7.43
C LYS A 185 -47.83 -5.85 -6.02
N PRO A 186 -48.80 -6.72 -5.70
CA PRO A 186 -48.85 -7.42 -4.42
C PRO A 186 -47.64 -8.34 -4.28
N GLN A 187 -46.59 -7.89 -3.60
CA GLN A 187 -45.44 -8.73 -3.26
C GLN A 187 -45.79 -9.55 -2.00
N LYS A 188 -45.82 -10.88 -2.16
CA LYS A 188 -46.21 -11.84 -1.10
C LYS A 188 -45.11 -12.12 -0.05
N ALA A 189 -43.94 -11.51 -0.13
CA ALA A 189 -42.88 -11.71 0.85
C ALA A 189 -42.09 -10.43 1.10
N ARG A 190 -41.97 -10.03 2.38
CA ARG A 190 -41.11 -8.92 2.81
C ARG A 190 -39.93 -9.43 3.58
N GLN A 191 -38.75 -8.93 3.21
CA GLN A 191 -37.48 -9.28 3.82
C GLN A 191 -36.98 -8.16 4.74
N LEU A 192 -36.39 -8.55 5.86
CA LEU A 192 -35.59 -7.69 6.72
C LEU A 192 -34.12 -8.12 6.62
N VAL A 193 -33.21 -7.16 6.48
CA VAL A 193 -31.77 -7.39 6.44
C VAL A 193 -31.12 -6.64 7.59
N ILE A 194 -30.33 -7.34 8.38
CA ILE A 194 -29.47 -6.77 9.42
C ILE A 194 -28.04 -7.04 9.01
N ALA A 195 -27.27 -6.01 8.67
CA ALA A 195 -25.89 -6.14 8.24
C ALA A 195 -24.95 -5.42 9.19
N VAL A 196 -23.90 -6.10 9.63
CA VAL A 196 -22.88 -5.58 10.54
C VAL A 196 -21.54 -5.54 9.82
N ARG A 197 -20.85 -4.40 9.83
CA ARG A 197 -19.54 -4.28 9.18
C ARG A 197 -18.42 -4.95 9.98
N GLY A 198 -17.29 -5.13 9.31
CA GLY A 198 -16.04 -5.54 9.95
C GLY A 198 -15.36 -4.43 10.75
N THR A 199 -14.25 -4.82 11.39
CA THR A 199 -13.39 -4.00 12.24
C THR A 199 -12.80 -2.83 11.47
N ASN A 200 -12.71 -1.68 12.13
CA ASN A 200 -12.37 -0.44 11.47
C ASN A 200 -11.70 0.59 12.39
N THR A 201 -11.84 0.46 13.71
CA THR A 201 -11.24 1.39 14.67
C THR A 201 -10.30 0.67 15.63
N ALA A 202 -9.35 1.40 16.21
CA ALA A 202 -8.46 0.84 17.23
C ALA A 202 -9.22 0.29 18.45
N PRO A 203 -10.26 0.98 18.99
CA PRO A 203 -11.10 0.42 20.05
C PRO A 203 -11.80 -0.89 19.66
N GLU A 204 -12.28 -1.02 18.42
CA GLU A 204 -12.87 -2.26 17.94
C GLU A 204 -11.84 -3.39 17.89
N TRP A 205 -10.64 -3.13 17.34
CA TRP A 205 -9.56 -4.11 17.34
C TRP A 205 -9.18 -4.58 18.74
N LYS A 206 -9.15 -3.67 19.71
CA LYS A 206 -8.88 -4.03 21.11
C LYS A 206 -9.93 -5.00 21.66
N LEU A 207 -11.21 -4.79 21.31
CA LEU A 207 -12.29 -5.69 21.69
C LEU A 207 -12.24 -7.01 20.92
N ASP A 208 -11.92 -7.02 19.64
CA ASP A 208 -11.75 -8.24 18.83
C ASP A 208 -10.67 -9.16 19.38
N LEU A 209 -9.68 -8.59 20.05
CA LEU A 209 -8.57 -9.30 20.69
C LEU A 209 -8.79 -9.49 22.21
N ALA A 210 -9.96 -9.09 22.73
CA ALA A 210 -10.35 -9.33 24.12
C ALA A 210 -10.79 -10.78 24.31
N TYR A 211 -9.80 -11.65 24.28
CA TYR A 211 -9.89 -13.10 24.23
C TYR A 211 -10.48 -13.77 25.49
N ASP A 212 -11.16 -13.04 26.37
CA ASP A 212 -11.84 -13.68 27.50
C ASP A 212 -13.10 -14.43 27.03
N ARG A 213 -13.43 -15.53 27.71
CA ARG A 213 -14.70 -16.25 27.53
C ARG A 213 -15.79 -15.61 28.38
N VAL A 214 -17.00 -15.56 27.84
CA VAL A 214 -18.20 -15.14 28.56
C VAL A 214 -19.18 -16.30 28.62
N SER A 215 -19.39 -16.82 29.82
CA SER A 215 -20.39 -17.86 30.06
C SER A 215 -21.80 -17.30 29.98
N TRP A 216 -22.70 -18.02 29.33
CA TRP A 216 -24.12 -17.70 29.28
C TRP A 216 -24.95 -18.42 30.35
N LYS A 217 -24.32 -19.18 31.25
CA LYS A 217 -25.01 -19.80 32.37
C LYS A 217 -25.57 -18.71 33.29
N GLY A 218 -26.90 -18.64 33.43
CA GLY A 218 -27.57 -17.62 34.24
C GLY A 218 -27.63 -16.23 33.59
N ARG A 219 -27.01 -16.04 32.43
CA ARG A 219 -27.07 -14.79 31.67
C ARG A 219 -28.29 -14.82 30.76
N SER A 220 -29.00 -13.70 30.71
CA SER A 220 -30.01 -13.45 29.71
C SER A 220 -29.57 -12.33 28.78
N PHE A 221 -29.92 -12.43 27.51
CA PHE A 221 -29.81 -11.29 26.58
C PHE A 221 -30.92 -10.24 26.79
N THR A 222 -31.64 -10.34 27.91
CA THR A 222 -32.52 -9.31 28.47
C THR A 222 -31.96 -8.80 29.81
N GLY A 223 -30.64 -8.57 29.93
CA GLY A 223 -29.92 -8.15 31.17
C GLY A 223 -30.53 -6.97 31.98
N GLU A 224 -29.85 -6.48 33.02
CA GLU A 224 -30.40 -5.45 33.94
C GLU A 224 -30.85 -4.15 33.24
N ALA A 225 -30.21 -3.77 32.14
CA ALA A 225 -30.64 -2.65 31.26
C ALA A 225 -31.99 -2.90 30.54
N PHE A 226 -32.56 -4.10 30.67
CA PHE A 226 -33.78 -4.59 30.02
C PHE A 226 -34.82 -5.12 31.02
N ALA A 227 -34.74 -4.69 32.28
CA ALA A 227 -35.71 -5.02 33.33
C ALA A 227 -37.15 -4.76 32.83
N GLY A 228 -37.89 -5.83 32.53
CA GLY A 228 -39.28 -5.77 32.06
C GLY A 228 -39.65 -6.68 30.88
N ASN A 229 -38.69 -7.16 30.07
CA ASN A 229 -38.98 -7.97 28.87
C ASN A 229 -38.52 -9.44 29.00
N SER A 230 -38.94 -10.12 30.07
CA SER A 230 -38.66 -11.54 30.28
C SER A 230 -39.54 -12.42 29.37
N PHE A 231 -38.94 -13.15 28.43
CA PHE A 231 -39.63 -14.17 27.63
C PHE A 231 -38.99 -15.57 27.78
N SER A 232 -39.75 -16.63 27.48
CA SER A 232 -39.24 -18.01 27.57
C SER A 232 -38.12 -18.27 26.56
N GLY A 233 -36.96 -18.76 27.01
CA GLY A 233 -35.80 -18.98 26.13
C GLY A 233 -34.88 -17.77 25.96
N LYS A 234 -34.92 -16.80 26.90
CA LYS A 234 -34.08 -15.60 26.96
C LYS A 234 -32.58 -15.84 27.23
N SER A 235 -32.12 -17.07 27.16
CA SER A 235 -30.73 -17.49 27.39
C SER A 235 -30.40 -18.68 26.49
N TRP A 236 -29.19 -18.71 25.93
CA TRP A 236 -28.62 -19.92 25.33
C TRP A 236 -27.59 -20.55 26.27
N THR A 237 -27.25 -21.81 26.03
CA THR A 237 -26.16 -22.49 26.76
C THR A 237 -24.84 -22.34 26.02
N GLY A 238 -23.73 -22.24 26.74
CA GLY A 238 -22.39 -22.16 26.16
C GLY A 238 -21.67 -20.84 26.45
N GLU A 239 -20.68 -20.55 25.63
CA GLU A 239 -19.70 -19.48 25.87
C GLU A 239 -19.39 -18.71 24.59
N THR A 240 -19.21 -17.40 24.72
CA THR A 240 -18.87 -16.49 23.62
C THR A 240 -17.57 -15.75 23.91
N HIS A 241 -16.98 -15.17 22.86
CA HIS A 241 -15.88 -14.22 23.00
C HIS A 241 -16.36 -12.92 23.67
N LYS A 242 -15.60 -12.38 24.63
CA LYS A 242 -15.97 -11.17 25.38
C LYS A 242 -16.19 -9.95 24.50
N GLY A 243 -15.26 -9.67 23.58
CA GLY A 243 -15.41 -8.58 22.61
C GLY A 243 -16.71 -8.65 21.81
N PHE A 244 -17.00 -9.80 21.21
CA PHE A 244 -18.21 -9.97 20.40
C PHE A 244 -19.48 -9.97 21.25
N THR A 245 -19.40 -10.40 22.51
CA THR A 245 -20.51 -10.29 23.46
C THR A 245 -20.82 -8.83 23.79
N PHE A 246 -19.78 -8.01 23.99
CA PHE A 246 -19.96 -6.58 24.20
C PHE A 246 -20.70 -5.92 23.03
N PHE A 247 -20.29 -6.20 21.79
CA PHE A 247 -21.01 -5.66 20.62
C PHE A 247 -22.43 -6.22 20.49
N PHE A 248 -22.64 -7.48 20.83
CA PHE A 248 -23.98 -8.08 20.85
C PHE A 248 -24.89 -7.33 21.83
N ASP A 249 -24.44 -7.09 23.07
CA ASP A 249 -25.24 -6.40 24.09
C ASP A 249 -25.64 -5.00 23.64
N ALA A 250 -24.73 -4.30 22.95
CA ALA A 250 -24.98 -2.95 22.45
C ALA A 250 -25.94 -2.91 21.24
N LEU A 251 -25.91 -3.93 20.37
CA LEU A 251 -26.69 -3.96 19.12
C LEU A 251 -28.03 -4.66 19.24
N TRP A 252 -28.14 -5.68 20.10
CA TRP A 252 -29.35 -6.45 20.32
C TRP A 252 -30.61 -5.61 20.59
N PRO A 253 -30.57 -4.51 21.37
CA PRO A 253 -31.77 -3.73 21.70
C PRO A 253 -32.44 -3.12 20.47
N ALA A 254 -31.63 -2.59 19.55
CA ALA A 254 -32.09 -2.04 18.28
C ALA A 254 -32.73 -3.14 17.42
N VAL A 255 -32.09 -4.31 17.32
CA VAL A 255 -32.61 -5.46 16.58
C VAL A 255 -33.93 -5.92 17.19
N GLN A 256 -34.00 -6.13 18.50
CA GLN A 256 -35.20 -6.56 19.21
C GLN A 256 -36.36 -5.58 19.01
N ALA A 257 -36.10 -4.27 19.09
CA ALA A 257 -37.11 -3.24 18.85
C ALA A 257 -37.70 -3.33 17.44
N GLN A 258 -36.87 -3.51 16.42
CA GLN A 258 -37.33 -3.66 15.04
C GLN A 258 -38.07 -4.98 14.81
N LEU A 259 -37.64 -6.08 15.44
CA LEU A 259 -38.38 -7.34 15.41
C LEU A 259 -39.77 -7.20 16.06
N LYS A 260 -39.84 -6.51 17.21
CA LYS A 260 -41.12 -6.23 17.88
C LYS A 260 -42.04 -5.42 16.96
N ALA A 261 -41.55 -4.32 16.42
CA ALA A 261 -42.34 -3.41 15.59
C ALA A 261 -42.80 -4.05 14.27
N LEU A 262 -41.89 -4.70 13.54
CA LEU A 262 -42.13 -5.11 12.15
C LEU A 262 -42.60 -6.56 11.99
N VAL A 263 -42.36 -7.42 12.99
CA VAL A 263 -42.63 -8.86 12.92
C VAL A 263 -43.66 -9.29 13.97
N VAL A 264 -43.47 -8.90 15.23
CA VAL A 264 -44.39 -9.27 16.32
C VAL A 264 -45.71 -8.52 16.19
N ASN A 265 -45.62 -7.20 16.15
CA ASN A 265 -46.76 -6.28 16.09
C ASN A 265 -47.17 -5.91 14.65
N GLY A 266 -46.35 -6.23 13.65
CA GLY A 266 -46.63 -5.91 12.25
C GLY A 266 -47.86 -6.63 11.71
N ASP A 267 -48.60 -5.98 10.81
CA ASP A 267 -49.78 -6.54 10.16
C ASP A 267 -49.42 -7.75 9.27
N THR A 268 -50.21 -8.82 9.37
CA THR A 268 -50.04 -10.08 8.62
C THR A 268 -50.08 -9.91 7.10
N ALA A 269 -50.82 -8.93 6.56
CA ALA A 269 -50.87 -8.68 5.11
C ALA A 269 -49.63 -7.96 4.58
N THR A 270 -48.87 -7.34 5.49
CA THR A 270 -47.73 -6.46 5.22
C THR A 270 -46.47 -6.90 5.99
N GLY A 271 -46.47 -8.12 6.53
CA GLY A 271 -45.50 -8.59 7.51
C GLY A 271 -44.19 -9.08 6.92
N VAL A 272 -43.10 -8.85 7.65
CA VAL A 272 -41.79 -9.46 7.37
C VAL A 272 -41.89 -10.98 7.60
N ASN A 273 -41.59 -11.78 6.58
CA ASN A 273 -41.64 -13.24 6.66
C ASN A 273 -40.26 -13.90 6.52
N SER A 274 -39.22 -13.11 6.25
CA SER A 274 -37.84 -13.55 6.21
C SER A 274 -36.90 -12.48 6.76
N ILE A 275 -35.88 -12.93 7.49
CA ILE A 275 -34.86 -12.09 8.10
C ILE A 275 -33.49 -12.66 7.73
N THR A 276 -32.63 -11.82 7.16
CA THR A 276 -31.26 -12.19 6.83
C THR A 276 -30.29 -11.36 7.64
N PHE A 277 -29.41 -12.03 8.38
CA PHE A 277 -28.26 -11.42 9.03
C PHE A 277 -27.04 -11.54 8.12
N ALA A 278 -26.22 -10.50 8.06
CA ALA A 278 -24.96 -10.53 7.35
C ALA A 278 -23.84 -9.80 8.08
N GLY A 279 -22.60 -10.19 7.80
CA GLY A 279 -21.46 -9.40 8.25
C GLY A 279 -20.11 -9.93 7.81
N HIS A 280 -19.12 -9.04 7.79
CA HIS A 280 -17.71 -9.35 7.50
C HIS A 280 -16.86 -9.23 8.76
N SER A 281 -15.83 -10.05 8.93
CA SER A 281 -14.85 -9.90 10.02
C SER A 281 -15.55 -9.84 11.40
N LEU A 282 -15.32 -8.82 12.23
CA LEU A 282 -16.08 -8.52 13.45
C LEU A 282 -17.59 -8.66 13.28
N GLY A 283 -18.19 -8.03 12.26
CA GLY A 283 -19.61 -8.16 11.96
C GLY A 283 -20.02 -9.59 11.62
N GLY A 284 -19.12 -10.37 11.01
CA GLY A 284 -19.30 -11.80 10.79
C GLY A 284 -19.31 -12.62 12.09
N ALA A 285 -18.69 -12.15 13.17
CA ALA A 285 -18.76 -12.78 14.50
C ALA A 285 -19.97 -12.34 15.33
N ILE A 286 -20.45 -11.11 15.14
CA ILE A 286 -21.61 -10.57 15.88
C ILE A 286 -22.95 -11.06 15.28
N SER A 287 -23.08 -11.04 13.95
CA SER A 287 -24.31 -11.43 13.25
C SER A 287 -24.84 -12.83 13.60
N PRO A 288 -24.00 -13.86 13.84
CA PRO A 288 -24.45 -15.14 14.40
C PRO A 288 -25.20 -15.02 15.72
N LEU A 289 -24.70 -14.21 16.67
CA LEU A 289 -25.31 -14.03 17.99
C LEU A 289 -26.66 -13.30 17.86
N LEU A 290 -26.72 -12.25 17.04
CA LEU A 290 -27.97 -11.53 16.75
C LEU A 290 -29.01 -12.43 16.08
N ALA A 291 -28.60 -13.29 15.14
CA ALA A 291 -29.48 -14.22 14.45
C ALA A 291 -30.08 -15.26 15.40
N LEU A 292 -29.26 -15.84 16.28
CA LEU A 292 -29.73 -16.80 17.28
C LEU A 292 -30.70 -16.15 18.28
N ALA A 293 -30.38 -14.95 18.77
CA ALA A 293 -31.25 -14.20 19.70
C ALA A 293 -32.60 -13.90 19.05
N SER A 294 -32.59 -13.52 17.77
CA SER A 294 -33.78 -13.27 16.98
C SER A 294 -34.65 -14.52 16.83
N ALA A 295 -34.04 -15.68 16.61
CA ALA A 295 -34.77 -16.95 16.51
C ALA A 295 -35.50 -17.29 17.81
N TYR A 296 -34.83 -17.12 18.95
CA TYR A 296 -35.45 -17.36 20.26
C TYR A 296 -36.52 -16.34 20.58
N TYR A 297 -36.28 -15.06 20.31
CA TYR A 297 -37.25 -14.00 20.49
C TYR A 297 -38.53 -14.25 19.67
N LEU A 298 -38.42 -14.58 18.39
CA LEU A 298 -39.57 -14.85 17.53
C LEU A 298 -40.29 -16.14 17.92
N LYS A 299 -39.57 -17.20 18.31
CA LYS A 299 -40.17 -18.44 18.84
C LYS A 299 -41.01 -18.16 20.09
N ALA A 300 -40.49 -17.37 21.02
CA ALA A 300 -41.21 -16.99 22.24
C ALA A 300 -42.46 -16.14 21.96
N ASN A 301 -42.43 -15.33 20.90
CA ASN A 301 -43.57 -14.55 20.42
C ASN A 301 -44.46 -15.31 19.42
N LYS A 302 -44.32 -16.64 19.33
CA LYS A 302 -45.13 -17.52 18.44
C LYS A 302 -45.05 -17.14 16.94
N LYS A 303 -43.95 -16.52 16.50
CA LYS A 303 -43.68 -16.16 15.09
C LYS A 303 -42.72 -17.16 14.42
N THR A 304 -43.02 -18.45 14.51
CA THR A 304 -42.15 -19.53 14.01
C THR A 304 -42.16 -19.70 12.50
N SER A 305 -43.12 -19.09 11.78
CA SER A 305 -43.17 -19.10 10.32
C SER A 305 -42.14 -18.17 9.66
N VAL A 306 -41.53 -17.27 10.43
CA VAL A 306 -40.53 -16.31 9.94
C VAL A 306 -39.20 -17.03 9.74
N LYS A 307 -38.69 -17.01 8.51
CA LYS A 307 -37.42 -17.67 8.17
C LYS A 307 -36.24 -16.80 8.58
N ILE A 308 -35.27 -17.35 9.31
CA ILE A 308 -34.05 -16.64 9.68
C ILE A 308 -32.86 -17.27 8.97
N SER A 309 -32.04 -16.41 8.36
CA SER A 309 -30.89 -16.77 7.56
C SER A 309 -29.67 -15.94 7.97
N LEU A 310 -28.47 -16.48 7.77
CA LEU A 310 -27.21 -15.85 8.15
C LEU A 310 -26.15 -16.06 7.06
N VAL A 311 -25.52 -14.98 6.60
CA VAL A 311 -24.37 -15.01 5.68
C VAL A 311 -23.21 -14.24 6.27
N THR A 312 -22.12 -14.92 6.61
CA THR A 312 -20.93 -14.28 7.17
C THR A 312 -19.74 -14.42 6.25
N PHE A 313 -18.91 -13.38 6.16
CA PHE A 313 -17.70 -13.34 5.35
C PHE A 313 -16.49 -13.19 6.27
N GLY A 314 -15.53 -14.09 6.22
CA GLY A 314 -14.29 -13.95 7.01
C GLY A 314 -14.55 -13.86 8.51
N ALA A 315 -15.61 -14.48 9.00
CA ALA A 315 -15.98 -14.44 10.41
C ALA A 315 -14.92 -15.14 11.27
N PRO A 316 -14.39 -14.48 12.32
CA PRO A 316 -13.56 -15.14 13.31
C PRO A 316 -14.40 -16.11 14.16
N GLN A 317 -13.72 -16.86 15.01
CA GLN A 317 -14.32 -17.83 15.93
C GLN A 317 -15.06 -17.07 17.04
N TYR A 318 -16.41 -17.13 17.07
CA TYR A 318 -17.20 -16.24 17.94
C TYR A 318 -17.77 -16.92 19.21
N ALA A 319 -17.97 -18.24 19.17
CA ALA A 319 -18.60 -18.99 20.25
C ALA A 319 -18.20 -20.48 20.23
N ASN A 320 -18.41 -21.14 21.35
CA ASN A 320 -18.15 -22.58 21.48
C ASN A 320 -19.22 -23.44 20.77
N GLU A 321 -18.96 -24.74 20.71
CA GLU A 321 -19.74 -25.74 19.98
C GLU A 321 -21.20 -25.80 20.43
N ALA A 322 -21.47 -25.55 21.71
CA ALA A 322 -22.82 -25.51 22.23
C ALA A 322 -23.65 -24.41 21.54
N ILE A 323 -23.09 -23.22 21.39
CA ILE A 323 -23.78 -22.09 20.72
C ILE A 323 -23.84 -22.30 19.21
N THR A 324 -22.77 -22.78 18.57
CA THR A 324 -22.78 -23.02 17.11
C THR A 324 -23.80 -24.10 16.71
N LYS A 325 -23.97 -25.14 17.54
CA LYS A 325 -25.01 -26.18 17.38
C LYS A 325 -26.42 -25.62 17.55
N GLN A 326 -26.64 -24.76 18.55
CA GLN A 326 -27.91 -24.05 18.72
C GLN A 326 -28.22 -23.17 17.50
N LEU A 327 -27.25 -22.40 17.02
CA LEU A 327 -27.38 -21.59 15.81
C LEU A 327 -27.75 -22.42 14.60
N GLY A 328 -27.02 -23.50 14.31
CA GLY A 328 -27.30 -24.37 13.16
C GLY A 328 -28.63 -25.11 13.23
N SER A 329 -29.22 -25.21 14.43
CA SER A 329 -30.56 -25.77 14.61
C SER A 329 -31.68 -24.75 14.36
N ALA A 330 -31.40 -23.45 14.53
CA ALA A 330 -32.38 -22.39 14.53
C ALA A 330 -32.30 -21.47 13.29
N VAL A 331 -31.15 -21.42 12.62
CA VAL A 331 -30.84 -20.46 11.54
C VAL A 331 -30.23 -21.18 10.34
N ALA A 332 -30.61 -20.78 9.14
CA ALA A 332 -29.94 -21.22 7.91
C ALA A 332 -28.62 -20.47 7.72
N VAL A 333 -27.50 -21.11 8.05
CA VAL A 333 -26.16 -20.49 8.08
C VAL A 333 -25.38 -20.71 6.77
N ARG A 334 -24.67 -19.66 6.35
CA ARG A 334 -23.60 -19.65 5.33
C ARG A 334 -22.38 -18.94 5.91
N ARG A 335 -21.33 -19.68 6.24
CA ARG A 335 -20.06 -19.12 6.69
C ARG A 335 -19.05 -19.21 5.56
N ILE A 336 -18.81 -18.09 4.88
CA ILE A 336 -17.93 -18.00 3.72
C ILE A 336 -16.55 -17.53 4.20
N THR A 337 -15.55 -18.39 4.07
CA THR A 337 -14.18 -18.14 4.53
C THR A 337 -13.18 -18.34 3.41
N PHE A 338 -12.17 -17.47 3.36
CA PHE A 338 -11.00 -17.69 2.54
C PHE A 338 -10.02 -18.56 3.34
N SER A 339 -9.51 -19.61 2.71
CA SER A 339 -8.75 -20.64 3.41
C SER A 339 -7.49 -20.11 4.10
N TYR A 340 -6.87 -19.07 3.52
CA TYR A 340 -5.66 -18.44 4.08
C TYR A 340 -5.95 -17.18 4.90
N ASP A 341 -7.22 -16.88 5.19
CA ASP A 341 -7.58 -15.80 6.07
C ASP A 341 -7.35 -16.18 7.53
N ILE A 342 -6.29 -15.63 8.12
CA ILE A 342 -5.89 -15.91 9.51
C ILE A 342 -6.99 -15.55 10.51
N PHE A 343 -7.79 -14.51 10.27
CA PHE A 343 -8.80 -14.07 11.24
C PHE A 343 -9.90 -15.12 11.42
N THR A 344 -10.20 -15.91 10.38
CA THR A 344 -11.14 -17.04 10.48
C THR A 344 -10.64 -18.18 11.35
N LYS A 345 -9.34 -18.14 11.68
CA LYS A 345 -8.61 -19.12 12.49
C LYS A 345 -8.25 -18.58 13.88
N LEU A 346 -8.43 -17.28 14.15
CA LEU A 346 -8.12 -16.70 15.45
C LEU A 346 -9.26 -16.95 16.46
N PRO A 347 -8.92 -17.15 17.76
CA PRO A 347 -7.57 -17.25 18.35
C PRO A 347 -6.81 -18.57 18.03
N CYS A 348 -5.46 -18.61 18.17
CA CYS A 348 -4.63 -19.76 17.76
C CYS A 348 -4.16 -20.73 18.87
N ALA A 349 -4.73 -20.79 20.07
CA ALA A 349 -4.31 -21.78 21.09
C ALA A 349 -5.46 -22.19 22.03
N SER A 350 -5.68 -23.48 22.27
CA SER A 350 -6.61 -23.96 23.31
C SER A 350 -5.83 -24.08 24.63
N PRO A 351 -6.43 -23.80 25.79
CA PRO A 351 -5.88 -24.27 27.03
C PRO A 351 -5.75 -25.81 26.99
N PRO A 352 -4.67 -26.39 27.54
CA PRO A 352 -4.52 -27.84 27.62
C PRO A 352 -5.72 -28.48 28.31
N LYS A 353 -6.20 -29.62 27.78
CA LYS A 353 -7.36 -30.40 28.30
C LYS A 353 -7.37 -30.66 29.81
N ASN A 354 -6.22 -30.51 30.48
CA ASN A 354 -5.98 -30.97 31.84
C ASN A 354 -6.01 -29.83 32.89
N LYS A 355 -6.20 -28.56 32.49
CA LYS A 355 -6.42 -27.47 33.45
C LYS A 355 -7.91 -27.32 33.72
N LYS A 356 -8.37 -27.82 34.87
CA LYS A 356 -9.76 -27.80 35.36
C LYS A 356 -10.32 -26.40 35.66
N ASP A 357 -9.69 -25.33 35.16
CA ASP A 357 -10.17 -23.98 35.41
C ASP A 357 -10.94 -23.45 34.19
N PRO A 358 -12.28 -23.45 34.21
CA PRO A 358 -13.12 -22.93 33.14
C PRO A 358 -13.05 -21.40 32.98
N THR A 359 -12.25 -20.70 33.79
CA THR A 359 -12.13 -19.23 33.76
C THR A 359 -10.93 -18.69 32.97
N PHE A 360 -10.08 -19.57 32.41
CA PHE A 360 -8.88 -19.11 31.72
C PHE A 360 -9.18 -18.45 30.37
N ALA A 361 -8.70 -17.21 30.20
CA ALA A 361 -8.69 -16.43 28.96
C ALA A 361 -8.23 -17.27 27.77
N MET A 362 -8.77 -17.00 26.58
CA MET A 362 -8.35 -17.66 25.34
C MET A 362 -6.90 -17.26 25.05
N PRO A 363 -5.90 -18.17 25.15
CA PRO A 363 -4.53 -17.75 24.91
C PRO A 363 -4.39 -17.26 23.47
N ALA A 364 -3.83 -16.07 23.33
CA ALA A 364 -3.40 -15.56 22.03
C ALA A 364 -2.42 -16.56 21.39
N CYS A 365 -2.23 -16.44 20.08
CA CYS A 365 -1.27 -17.27 19.35
C CYS A 365 0.10 -17.18 20.05
N ASN A 366 0.68 -18.33 20.42
CA ASN A 366 1.95 -18.32 21.15
C ASN A 366 3.03 -17.70 20.26
N ALA A 367 3.69 -16.65 20.75
CA ALA A 367 4.67 -15.88 19.99
C ALA A 367 5.90 -16.69 19.56
N THR A 368 6.09 -17.90 20.10
CA THR A 368 7.18 -18.80 19.71
C THR A 368 6.95 -19.49 18.36
N ASP A 369 5.70 -19.63 17.91
CA ASP A 369 5.39 -20.19 16.60
C ASP A 369 5.50 -19.08 15.55
N GLN A 370 6.72 -18.83 15.09
CA GLN A 370 7.07 -17.76 14.14
C GLN A 370 6.26 -17.81 12.84
N LEU A 371 5.66 -18.95 12.47
CA LEU A 371 4.91 -19.13 11.24
C LEU A 371 3.61 -19.90 11.49
N VAL A 372 2.47 -19.24 11.31
CA VAL A 372 1.14 -19.89 11.35
C VAL A 372 0.77 -20.39 9.97
N ASN A 373 0.60 -21.71 9.84
CA ASN A 373 0.14 -22.34 8.60
C ASN A 373 -1.39 -22.24 8.47
N THR A 374 -1.86 -21.16 7.85
CA THR A 374 -3.29 -20.93 7.59
C THR A 374 -3.88 -21.92 6.60
N GLY A 375 -3.04 -22.50 5.73
CA GLY A 375 -3.48 -23.40 4.67
C GLY A 375 -3.55 -24.86 5.05
N ASN A 376 -3.41 -25.24 6.32
CA ASN A 376 -3.58 -26.63 6.72
C ASN A 376 -5.07 -27.02 6.72
N PRO A 377 -5.55 -27.88 5.80
CA PRO A 377 -6.95 -28.25 5.68
C PRO A 377 -7.44 -29.18 6.80
N ASP A 378 -6.51 -29.83 7.52
CA ASP A 378 -6.81 -30.78 8.61
C ASP A 378 -7.35 -30.10 9.89
N GLY A 379 -7.37 -28.77 9.94
CA GLY A 379 -7.98 -28.02 11.04
C GLY A 379 -7.29 -28.19 12.39
N THR A 380 -6.05 -28.71 12.44
CA THR A 380 -5.32 -28.96 13.70
C THR A 380 -4.73 -27.70 14.34
N LEU A 381 -5.32 -26.53 14.09
CA LEU A 381 -5.01 -25.30 14.78
C LEU A 381 -6.20 -24.89 15.68
N TYR A 382 -6.16 -25.48 16.88
CA TYR A 382 -6.11 -24.75 18.15
C TYR A 382 -7.36 -24.25 18.89
N TRP A 383 -8.61 -24.47 18.46
CA TRP A 383 -9.78 -24.50 19.38
C TRP A 383 -10.77 -25.58 18.98
N ARG A 384 -10.59 -26.80 19.53
CA ARG A 384 -11.45 -27.94 19.18
C ARG A 384 -12.93 -27.70 19.52
N ASP A 385 -13.20 -26.90 20.54
CA ASP A 385 -14.57 -26.56 20.95
C ASP A 385 -15.14 -25.32 20.24
N TYR A 386 -14.37 -24.54 19.47
CA TYR A 386 -14.89 -23.43 18.65
C TYR A 386 -14.92 -23.76 17.15
N SER A 387 -14.21 -24.80 16.70
CA SER A 387 -14.05 -25.13 15.28
C SER A 387 -15.29 -25.67 14.56
N ASN A 388 -16.32 -26.11 15.30
CA ASN A 388 -17.47 -26.80 14.74
C ASN A 388 -18.59 -25.83 14.34
N PHE A 389 -18.51 -25.25 13.14
CA PHE A 389 -19.60 -24.45 12.58
C PHE A 389 -20.49 -25.26 11.63
N THR A 390 -21.74 -24.83 11.52
CA THR A 390 -22.64 -25.24 10.44
C THR A 390 -22.49 -24.30 9.24
N GLY A 391 -22.78 -24.83 8.05
CA GLY A 391 -22.83 -24.06 6.83
C GLY A 391 -21.48 -23.50 6.38
N HIS A 392 -20.37 -24.12 6.80
CA HIS A 392 -19.02 -23.66 6.50
C HIS A 392 -18.65 -23.88 5.04
N PHE A 393 -18.07 -22.87 4.42
CA PHE A 393 -17.60 -22.88 3.05
C PHE A 393 -16.23 -22.21 2.96
N ASP A 394 -15.23 -22.97 2.53
CA ASP A 394 -13.89 -22.47 2.25
C ASP A 394 -13.69 -22.29 0.73
N PHE A 395 -13.17 -21.12 0.33
CA PHE A 395 -12.55 -20.95 -0.97
C PHE A 395 -11.04 -20.75 -0.84
N PHE A 396 -10.33 -21.07 -1.92
CA PHE A 396 -8.89 -21.12 -2.05
C PHE A 396 -8.45 -20.18 -3.19
N PRO A 397 -7.15 -19.84 -3.30
CA PRO A 397 -6.65 -19.01 -4.39
C PRO A 397 -7.04 -19.54 -5.77
N ALA A 398 -7.09 -20.87 -5.94
CA ALA A 398 -7.49 -21.53 -7.18
C ALA A 398 -8.90 -21.13 -7.68
N GLN A 399 -9.79 -20.70 -6.77
CA GLN A 399 -11.15 -20.26 -7.11
C GLN A 399 -11.26 -18.74 -7.32
N LEU A 400 -10.17 -17.98 -7.11
CA LEU A 400 -10.17 -16.55 -7.36
C LEU A 400 -10.09 -16.27 -8.87
N PRO A 401 -10.83 -15.25 -9.35
CA PRO A 401 -10.92 -14.87 -10.77
C PRO A 401 -9.73 -14.04 -11.26
N VAL A 402 -8.53 -14.46 -10.89
CA VAL A 402 -7.30 -13.74 -11.18
C VAL A 402 -6.41 -14.60 -12.06
N ASP A 403 -5.38 -14.02 -12.67
CA ASP A 403 -4.38 -14.78 -13.41
C ASP A 403 -3.58 -15.72 -12.48
N GLN A 404 -2.84 -16.66 -13.08
CA GLN A 404 -2.08 -17.66 -12.31
C GLN A 404 -1.00 -17.04 -11.42
N ASP A 405 -0.36 -15.96 -11.86
CA ASP A 405 0.69 -15.32 -11.08
C ASP A 405 0.11 -14.64 -9.85
N THR A 406 -1.03 -13.95 -10.02
CA THR A 406 -1.79 -13.42 -8.90
C THR A 406 -2.20 -14.55 -7.97
N ARG A 407 -2.72 -15.69 -8.45
CA ARG A 407 -3.02 -16.85 -7.57
C ARG A 407 -1.79 -17.33 -6.79
N ASN A 408 -0.63 -17.41 -7.41
CA ASN A 408 0.61 -17.81 -6.75
C ASN A 408 1.02 -16.83 -5.63
N LEU A 409 0.74 -15.52 -5.77
CA LEU A 409 0.96 -14.56 -4.68
C LEU A 409 0.08 -14.86 -3.46
N TRP A 410 -1.15 -15.29 -3.71
CA TRP A 410 -2.10 -15.66 -2.67
C TRP A 410 -1.74 -16.98 -2.00
N GLU A 411 -1.11 -17.91 -2.72
CA GLU A 411 -0.50 -19.13 -2.15
C GLU A 411 0.56 -18.81 -1.09
N GLY A 412 1.31 -17.71 -1.26
CA GLY A 412 2.23 -17.21 -0.22
C GLY A 412 1.53 -16.76 1.08
N GLY A 413 0.20 -16.67 1.09
CA GLY A 413 -0.60 -16.39 2.30
C GLY A 413 -0.81 -17.60 3.20
N ARG A 414 -0.42 -18.79 2.75
CA ARG A 414 -0.51 -20.05 3.50
C ARG A 414 0.32 -20.05 4.79
N LEU A 415 1.42 -19.31 4.82
CA LEU A 415 2.26 -19.14 6.00
C LEU A 415 2.23 -17.66 6.41
N VAL A 416 1.74 -17.38 7.60
CA VAL A 416 1.68 -16.02 8.15
C VAL A 416 2.67 -15.91 9.30
N ASP A 417 3.68 -15.07 9.13
CA ASP A 417 4.58 -14.69 10.21
C ASP A 417 3.90 -13.65 11.10
N LEU A 418 3.62 -14.03 12.35
CA LEU A 418 2.99 -13.16 13.34
C LEU A 418 3.97 -12.18 14.00
N THR A 419 5.27 -12.45 13.91
CA THR A 419 6.33 -11.58 14.46
C THR A 419 6.67 -10.44 13.51
N ASN A 420 6.48 -10.65 12.21
CA ASN A 420 6.68 -9.62 11.19
C ASN A 420 5.41 -8.79 10.97
N SER A 421 5.31 -7.67 11.69
CA SER A 421 4.15 -6.76 11.67
C SER A 421 3.74 -6.26 10.27
N ALA A 422 4.71 -6.01 9.39
CA ALA A 422 4.46 -5.50 8.05
C ALA A 422 3.95 -6.60 7.12
N GLN A 423 4.56 -7.79 7.19
CA GLN A 423 4.09 -8.97 6.47
C GLN A 423 2.70 -9.39 6.96
N PHE A 424 2.47 -9.40 8.28
CA PHE A 424 1.19 -9.68 8.89
C PHE A 424 0.12 -8.71 8.35
N ALA A 425 0.34 -7.39 8.46
CA ALA A 425 -0.64 -6.41 7.97
C ALA A 425 -0.96 -6.57 6.47
N LEU A 426 0.06 -6.83 5.64
CA LEU A 426 -0.11 -6.97 4.18
C LEU A 426 -0.82 -8.28 3.80
N ILE A 427 -0.34 -9.41 4.31
CA ILE A 427 -0.93 -10.73 4.03
C ILE A 427 -2.36 -10.76 4.55
N ASN A 428 -2.62 -10.16 5.72
CA ASN A 428 -3.96 -10.07 6.27
C ASN A 428 -4.87 -9.19 5.44
N TYR A 429 -4.45 -7.99 5.04
CA TYR A 429 -5.30 -7.16 4.21
C TYR A 429 -5.66 -7.87 2.89
N ARG A 430 -4.67 -8.52 2.27
CA ARG A 430 -4.89 -9.36 1.08
C ARG A 430 -5.88 -10.48 1.40
N ASN A 431 -5.58 -11.36 2.33
CA ASN A 431 -6.33 -12.58 2.57
C ASN A 431 -7.72 -12.33 3.20
N HIS A 432 -7.85 -11.30 4.04
CA HIS A 432 -9.05 -11.01 4.83
C HIS A 432 -10.01 -10.00 4.17
N VAL A 433 -9.50 -9.10 3.32
CA VAL A 433 -10.34 -8.07 2.67
C VAL A 433 -10.39 -8.32 1.17
N CYS A 434 -9.24 -8.36 0.51
CA CYS A 434 -9.21 -8.46 -0.95
C CYS A 434 -9.83 -9.77 -1.44
N SER A 435 -9.86 -10.83 -0.64
CA SER A 435 -10.25 -12.18 -1.09
C SER A 435 -11.74 -12.21 -1.38
N TYR A 436 -12.50 -11.62 -0.47
CA TYR A 436 -13.93 -11.40 -0.54
C TYR A 436 -14.27 -10.39 -1.63
N VAL A 437 -13.50 -9.31 -1.75
CA VAL A 437 -13.70 -8.36 -2.86
C VAL A 437 -13.51 -9.05 -4.22
N CYS A 438 -12.41 -9.80 -4.42
CA CYS A 438 -12.13 -10.44 -5.70
C CYS A 438 -13.17 -11.56 -5.97
N ILE A 439 -13.52 -12.43 -5.01
CA ILE A 439 -14.49 -13.53 -5.24
C ILE A 439 -15.91 -13.02 -5.53
N PHE A 440 -16.33 -11.87 -4.99
CA PHE A 440 -17.65 -11.29 -5.26
C PHE A 440 -17.67 -10.27 -6.41
N SER A 441 -16.51 -9.82 -6.89
CA SER A 441 -16.40 -9.02 -8.12
C SER A 441 -16.65 -9.83 -9.41
N LEU A 442 -16.64 -11.16 -9.31
CA LEU A 442 -16.74 -12.15 -10.39
C LEU A 442 -17.98 -12.02 -11.27
N GLU A 443 -19.11 -11.62 -10.69
CA GLU A 443 -20.40 -11.75 -11.39
C GLU A 443 -20.83 -10.47 -12.09
N SER A 444 -20.15 -9.35 -11.81
CA SER A 444 -20.56 -8.06 -12.35
C SER A 444 -19.93 -7.67 -13.69
N PHE A 445 -18.83 -8.29 -14.12
CA PHE A 445 -18.05 -7.79 -15.27
C PHE A 445 -17.44 -8.90 -16.12
N ASN A 446 -18.28 -9.80 -16.61
CA ASN A 446 -17.90 -10.94 -17.46
C ASN A 446 -17.48 -10.55 -18.90
N LYS A 447 -16.92 -9.35 -19.13
CA LYS A 447 -16.45 -8.88 -20.44
C LYS A 447 -15.04 -8.29 -20.49
N ASN A 448 -14.31 -8.17 -19.35
CA ASN A 448 -12.94 -7.65 -19.44
C ASN A 448 -12.00 -8.14 -18.30
N PRO A 449 -11.28 -9.27 -18.47
CA PRO A 449 -10.39 -9.83 -17.44
C PRO A 449 -9.22 -8.91 -17.04
N VAL A 450 -8.89 -7.90 -17.86
CA VAL A 450 -7.77 -6.96 -17.61
C VAL A 450 -8.06 -5.98 -16.46
N SER A 451 -9.34 -5.65 -16.21
CA SER A 451 -9.75 -4.65 -15.20
C SER A 451 -9.83 -5.19 -13.76
N ASN A 452 -9.80 -6.52 -13.58
CA ASN A 452 -9.82 -7.17 -12.28
C ASN A 452 -8.41 -7.41 -11.72
N GLY A 453 -7.44 -7.61 -12.63
CA GLY A 453 -5.99 -7.50 -12.38
C GLY A 453 -5.71 -6.15 -11.73
N LEU A 454 -5.83 -5.04 -12.45
CA LEU A 454 -6.79 -4.01 -12.02
C LEU A 454 -6.84 -3.63 -10.54
N ILE A 455 -8.00 -3.84 -9.92
CA ILE A 455 -8.35 -3.45 -8.55
C ILE A 455 -7.61 -4.29 -7.49
N CYS A 456 -7.40 -5.59 -7.71
CA CYS A 456 -6.68 -6.45 -6.77
C CYS A 456 -5.14 -6.23 -6.87
N SER A 457 -4.61 -5.98 -8.07
CA SER A 457 -3.29 -5.41 -8.35
C SER A 457 -3.24 -3.91 -8.10
N THR A 458 -4.35 -3.23 -7.77
CA THR A 458 -4.35 -1.84 -7.28
C THR A 458 -4.05 -1.82 -5.80
N GLY A 459 -4.24 -2.91 -5.06
CA GLY A 459 -3.53 -3.11 -3.79
C GLY A 459 -2.02 -3.15 -3.99
N ILE A 460 -1.57 -3.83 -5.06
CA ILE A 460 -0.17 -3.81 -5.52
C ILE A 460 0.23 -2.45 -6.12
N ASN A 461 -0.68 -1.70 -6.75
CA ASN A 461 -0.44 -0.34 -7.21
C ASN A 461 -0.57 0.68 -6.08
N THR A 462 -1.19 0.35 -4.96
CA THR A 462 -1.19 1.15 -3.72
C THR A 462 0.18 0.99 -3.06
N VAL A 463 0.73 -0.22 -3.16
CA VAL A 463 2.11 -0.56 -2.85
C VAL A 463 3.10 0.06 -3.88
N ASN A 464 2.72 0.26 -5.15
CA ASN A 464 3.43 1.14 -6.09
C ASN A 464 3.19 2.61 -5.78
N LYS A 465 2.04 3.05 -5.28
CA LYS A 465 1.77 4.45 -4.87
C LYS A 465 2.58 4.86 -3.64
N ILE A 466 2.96 3.87 -2.80
CA ILE A 466 3.93 4.00 -1.72
C ILE A 466 5.38 4.09 -2.26
N LEU A 467 5.68 3.54 -3.45
CA LEU A 467 7.01 3.57 -4.10
C LEU A 467 7.18 4.71 -5.13
N ILE A 468 6.10 5.06 -5.80
CA ILE A 468 5.92 5.96 -6.94
C ILE A 468 4.81 6.88 -6.49
N GLY A 469 5.18 7.97 -5.83
CA GLY A 469 4.24 8.83 -5.13
C GLY A 469 2.98 9.10 -5.95
N THR A 470 1.83 8.59 -5.48
CA THR A 470 0.69 9.51 -5.42
C THR A 470 1.21 10.78 -4.74
N PRO A 471 0.87 12.00 -5.21
CA PRO A 471 1.11 13.21 -4.44
C PRO A 471 0.80 12.89 -2.99
N PRO A 472 1.79 12.82 -2.09
CA PRO A 472 1.48 12.51 -0.72
C PRO A 472 0.45 13.56 -0.28
N ALA A 473 -0.56 13.17 0.48
CA ALA A 473 -1.60 14.12 0.94
C ALA A 473 -0.97 15.39 1.57
N SER A 474 0.27 15.27 2.05
CA SER A 474 1.16 16.35 2.49
C SER A 474 1.49 17.44 1.47
N CYS A 475 1.35 17.23 0.15
CA CYS A 475 1.54 18.29 -0.85
C CYS A 475 0.36 19.28 -0.92
N ARG A 476 -0.79 18.96 -0.29
CA ARG A 476 -2.02 19.78 -0.35
C ARG A 476 -2.08 20.86 0.71
N THR A 477 -1.26 20.78 1.76
CA THR A 477 -1.25 21.76 2.88
C THR A 477 0.19 22.09 3.29
N PRO A 478 0.64 23.36 3.14
CA PRO A 478 2.00 23.78 3.49
C PRO A 478 2.46 23.50 4.93
N ALA A 479 1.51 23.24 5.83
CA ALA A 479 1.74 23.04 7.27
C ALA A 479 2.04 21.58 7.67
N LEU A 480 1.75 20.58 6.83
CA LEU A 480 1.62 19.18 7.25
C LEU A 480 2.77 18.22 6.87
N THR A 481 4.02 18.68 6.66
CA THR A 481 5.30 17.91 6.87
C THR A 481 6.46 18.35 5.96
N GLY A 482 7.70 18.11 6.41
CA GLY A 482 8.95 18.30 5.66
C GLY A 482 9.17 17.44 4.41
N TYR A 483 8.12 16.79 3.87
CA TYR A 483 8.14 16.09 2.57
C TYR A 483 7.36 16.82 1.46
N GLY A 484 6.75 17.98 1.74
CA GLY A 484 6.02 18.80 0.76
C GLY A 484 6.66 20.16 0.44
N LYS A 485 7.76 20.53 1.13
CA LYS A 485 8.54 21.71 0.76
C LYS A 485 9.65 21.25 -0.18
N GLN A 486 9.77 21.89 -1.34
CA GLN A 486 11.05 21.85 -2.04
C GLN A 486 12.10 22.32 -1.04
N VAL A 487 13.09 21.47 -0.81
CA VAL A 487 14.15 21.80 0.13
C VAL A 487 15.13 22.62 -0.68
N GLU A 488 15.24 23.92 -0.35
CA GLU A 488 16.44 24.67 -0.71
C GLU A 488 17.60 23.80 -0.24
N PRO A 489 18.53 23.41 -1.13
CA PRO A 489 19.75 22.76 -0.70
C PRO A 489 20.30 23.55 0.50
N PRO A 490 20.54 22.91 1.64
CA PRO A 490 20.67 23.59 2.92
C PRO A 490 21.61 24.79 2.81
N ALA A 491 21.10 25.98 3.19
CA ALA A 491 21.96 27.15 3.31
C ALA A 491 23.01 26.82 4.37
N LEU A 492 24.28 26.72 3.94
CA LEU A 492 25.40 26.25 4.75
C LEU A 492 25.61 27.01 6.07
N SER A 493 24.99 28.19 6.24
CA SER A 493 24.96 28.96 7.48
C SER A 493 24.12 28.34 8.60
N ALA A 494 23.21 27.39 8.30
CA ALA A 494 22.29 26.79 9.27
C ALA A 494 22.79 25.48 9.89
N LEU A 495 23.93 24.95 9.45
CA LEU A 495 24.56 23.75 9.99
C LEU A 495 25.87 24.14 10.67
N THR A 496 26.08 23.71 11.91
CA THR A 496 27.33 23.89 12.67
C THR A 496 28.43 22.96 12.10
N LEU A 497 28.78 23.14 10.83
CA LEU A 497 29.83 22.37 10.17
C LEU A 497 31.20 23.03 10.37
N PRO A 498 32.30 22.26 10.34
CA PRO A 498 33.65 22.80 10.33
C PRO A 498 33.80 23.87 9.23
N LYS A 499 34.54 24.96 9.49
CA LYS A 499 34.73 26.09 8.54
C LYS A 499 35.13 25.68 7.11
N SER A 500 35.69 24.48 6.92
CA SER A 500 36.01 23.89 5.61
C SER A 500 34.79 23.54 4.73
N PHE A 501 33.59 23.41 5.31
CA PHE A 501 32.35 23.09 4.58
C PHE A 501 31.52 24.31 4.19
N ALA A 502 31.89 25.52 4.64
CA ALA A 502 31.11 26.76 4.48
C ALA A 502 30.99 27.29 3.03
N ASN A 503 31.40 26.53 2.02
CA ASN A 503 31.47 26.98 0.63
C ASN A 503 30.25 26.55 -0.17
N LYS A 504 29.66 27.50 -0.91
CA LYS A 504 28.67 27.28 -1.98
C LYS A 504 29.07 26.06 -2.84
N PRO A 505 28.12 25.30 -3.43
CA PRO A 505 28.46 24.22 -4.36
C PRO A 505 29.52 24.70 -5.33
N ALA A 506 30.67 24.05 -5.25
CA ALA A 506 31.87 24.42 -6.00
C ALA A 506 32.04 23.42 -7.15
N PRO A 507 32.68 23.84 -8.26
CA PRO A 507 33.13 22.92 -9.28
C PRO A 507 33.96 21.80 -8.65
N ILE A 508 33.76 20.58 -9.14
CA ILE A 508 34.48 19.40 -8.66
C ILE A 508 35.96 19.60 -8.94
N GLN A 509 36.75 19.61 -7.87
CA GLN A 509 38.16 20.00 -7.90
C GLN A 509 39.00 18.79 -8.33
N ILE A 510 39.08 18.53 -9.65
CA ILE A 510 40.06 17.56 -10.15
C ILE A 510 40.90 18.16 -11.26
N THR A 511 42.20 18.06 -11.04
CA THR A 511 43.23 18.09 -12.06
C THR A 511 43.72 16.65 -12.26
N GLY A 512 43.16 15.91 -13.23
CA GLY A 512 43.68 14.59 -13.66
C GLY A 512 42.69 13.42 -13.67
N LYS A 513 43.16 12.26 -14.16
CA LYS A 513 42.39 11.00 -14.18
C LYS A 513 42.28 10.46 -12.75
N GLY A 514 41.07 10.42 -12.20
CA GLY A 514 40.84 9.79 -10.90
C GLY A 514 41.21 8.30 -10.91
N PRO A 515 41.54 7.69 -9.75
CA PRO A 515 41.81 6.26 -9.66
C PRO A 515 40.59 5.43 -10.09
N ALA A 516 40.79 4.17 -10.46
CA ALA A 516 39.67 3.25 -10.75
C ALA A 516 38.69 3.18 -9.56
N LYS A 517 39.23 2.97 -8.36
CA LYS A 517 38.51 2.91 -7.09
C LYS A 517 39.22 3.78 -6.05
N TYR A 518 38.50 4.64 -5.35
CA TYR A 518 39.04 5.38 -4.22
C TYR A 518 39.17 4.48 -2.99
N SER A 519 40.28 4.60 -2.25
CA SER A 519 40.37 4.03 -0.91
C SER A 519 39.42 4.77 0.04
N VAL A 520 39.03 4.13 1.14
CA VAL A 520 38.18 4.75 2.16
C VAL A 520 38.76 6.08 2.67
N ASN A 521 40.08 6.13 2.88
CA ASN A 521 40.75 7.36 3.34
C ASN A 521 40.77 8.45 2.26
N ALA A 522 41.03 8.08 1.00
CA ALA A 522 40.97 9.03 -0.11
C ALA A 522 39.55 9.59 -0.28
N PHE A 523 38.52 8.74 -0.10
CA PHE A 523 37.14 9.18 -0.11
C PHE A 523 36.83 10.12 1.05
N LYS A 524 37.20 9.80 2.30
CA LYS A 524 36.99 10.72 3.43
C LYS A 524 37.59 12.10 3.16
N GLY A 525 38.82 12.14 2.65
CA GLY A 525 39.47 13.39 2.27
C GLY A 525 38.74 14.13 1.14
N LEU A 526 38.17 13.40 0.19
CA LEU A 526 37.41 13.94 -0.92
C LEU A 526 36.02 14.43 -0.50
N PHE A 527 35.30 13.66 0.29
CA PHE A 527 33.99 13.98 0.84
C PHE A 527 34.07 15.21 1.75
N ASN A 528 35.16 15.36 2.51
CA ASN A 528 35.39 16.60 3.27
C ASN A 528 35.56 17.85 2.39
N LYS A 529 35.99 17.69 1.13
CA LYS A 529 36.20 18.79 0.17
C LYS A 529 34.98 19.02 -0.73
N GLU A 530 34.34 17.94 -1.18
CA GLU A 530 33.32 17.94 -2.23
C GLU A 530 31.92 17.60 -1.68
N GLY A 531 31.79 17.19 -0.41
CA GLY A 531 30.53 16.71 0.18
C GLY A 531 29.39 17.73 0.13
N ALA A 532 29.69 19.02 0.28
CA ALA A 532 28.69 20.08 0.08
C ALA A 532 28.15 20.12 -1.35
N THR A 533 29.01 19.94 -2.36
CA THR A 533 28.59 19.81 -3.76
C THR A 533 27.78 18.53 -3.97
N TYR A 534 28.17 17.39 -3.37
CA TYR A 534 27.41 16.14 -3.48
C TYR A 534 26.02 16.26 -2.87
N ASN A 535 25.91 16.86 -1.68
CA ASN A 535 24.64 17.12 -1.02
C ASN A 535 23.76 18.02 -1.89
N TRP A 536 24.30 19.12 -2.40
CA TRP A 536 23.57 20.02 -3.29
C TRP A 536 23.06 19.29 -4.55
N LEU A 537 23.91 18.52 -5.24
CA LEU A 537 23.52 17.75 -6.44
C LEU A 537 22.47 16.68 -6.13
N TRP A 538 22.58 16.01 -4.97
CA TRP A 538 21.58 15.06 -4.50
C TRP A 538 20.22 15.72 -4.30
N HIS A 539 20.19 16.90 -3.67
CA HIS A 539 18.97 17.67 -3.46
C HIS A 539 18.36 18.18 -4.77
N VAL A 540 19.17 18.57 -5.76
CA VAL A 540 18.67 18.92 -7.11
C VAL A 540 17.99 17.70 -7.75
N ASN A 541 18.63 16.53 -7.77
CA ASN A 541 18.03 15.29 -8.30
C ASN A 541 16.75 14.90 -7.57
N ARG A 542 16.75 15.03 -6.23
CA ARG A 542 15.59 14.77 -5.37
C ARG A 542 14.46 15.74 -5.68
N ASN A 543 14.76 17.03 -5.81
CA ASN A 543 13.78 18.04 -6.15
C ASN A 543 13.13 17.73 -7.49
N ILE A 544 13.87 17.37 -8.54
CA ILE A 544 13.26 16.97 -9.83
C ILE A 544 12.28 15.80 -9.66
N LYS A 545 12.64 14.78 -8.87
CA LYS A 545 11.81 13.59 -8.63
C LYS A 545 10.55 13.88 -7.83
N TYR A 546 10.66 14.60 -6.72
CA TYR A 546 9.55 14.77 -5.77
C TYR A 546 8.76 16.06 -5.96
N TYR A 547 9.35 17.11 -6.55
CA TYR A 547 8.68 18.38 -6.82
C TYR A 547 7.38 18.19 -7.57
N TRP A 548 7.43 17.46 -8.68
CA TRP A 548 6.36 17.44 -9.66
C TRP A 548 5.06 16.85 -9.09
N ALA A 549 5.18 15.87 -8.19
CA ALA A 549 4.04 15.33 -7.47
C ALA A 549 3.33 16.39 -6.60
N CYS A 550 4.03 17.45 -6.19
CA CYS A 550 3.48 18.57 -5.44
C CYS A 550 3.17 19.81 -6.31
N SER A 551 3.25 19.74 -7.65
CA SER A 551 2.93 20.88 -8.51
C SER A 551 1.42 21.13 -8.60
N LYS A 552 1.03 22.35 -8.99
CA LYS A 552 -0.38 22.73 -9.22
C LYS A 552 -1.11 21.80 -10.20
N GLN A 553 -0.40 21.20 -11.16
CA GLN A 553 -0.97 20.25 -12.12
C GLN A 553 -1.53 18.98 -11.44
N PHE A 554 -1.07 18.64 -10.24
CA PHE A 554 -1.58 17.51 -9.44
C PHE A 554 -2.33 17.95 -8.18
N ASN A 555 -2.90 19.15 -8.19
CA ASN A 555 -3.54 19.78 -7.03
C ASN A 555 -2.58 19.93 -5.82
N GLY A 556 -1.27 20.02 -6.07
CA GLY A 556 -0.29 20.41 -5.05
C GLY A 556 -0.14 21.93 -4.94
N SER A 557 0.56 22.40 -3.92
CA SER A 557 0.72 23.83 -3.65
C SER A 557 1.83 24.53 -4.45
N LEU A 558 2.68 23.79 -5.16
CA LEU A 558 3.88 24.36 -5.78
C LEU A 558 3.60 24.90 -7.19
N THR A 559 4.04 26.13 -7.44
CA THR A 559 3.81 26.86 -8.70
C THR A 559 4.86 26.62 -9.78
N GLY A 560 6.01 26.05 -9.41
CA GLY A 560 7.18 25.95 -10.27
C GLY A 560 8.29 25.17 -9.58
N TYR A 561 9.27 24.69 -10.35
CA TYR A 561 10.45 24.03 -9.80
C TYR A 561 11.25 25.01 -8.93
N LEU A 562 11.68 24.58 -7.74
CA LEU A 562 12.54 25.37 -6.86
C LEU A 562 13.93 25.35 -7.45
N VAL A 563 14.21 26.42 -8.17
CA VAL A 563 15.55 26.75 -8.59
C VAL A 563 16.33 27.13 -7.32
N PRO A 564 17.42 26.43 -7.01
CA PRO A 564 18.22 26.76 -5.83
C PRO A 564 18.68 28.21 -5.84
N LYS A 565 18.74 28.86 -4.67
CA LYS A 565 19.20 30.25 -4.58
C LYS A 565 20.57 30.44 -5.25
N GLY A 566 20.68 31.48 -6.09
CA GLY A 566 21.89 31.79 -6.84
C GLY A 566 22.07 30.97 -8.12
N TRP A 567 21.02 30.25 -8.54
CA TRP A 567 20.94 29.56 -9.82
C TRP A 567 19.75 30.08 -10.62
N GLU A 568 19.82 29.90 -11.94
CA GLU A 568 18.74 30.18 -12.88
C GLU A 568 18.53 28.94 -13.77
N PRO A 569 17.28 28.57 -14.09
CA PRO A 569 17.03 27.50 -15.04
C PRO A 569 17.29 28.01 -16.46
N VAL A 570 17.89 27.20 -17.34
CA VAL A 570 18.25 27.64 -18.70
C VAL A 570 17.70 26.70 -19.77
N GLY A 571 17.15 27.29 -20.84
CA GLY A 571 16.44 26.61 -21.92
C GLY A 571 14.96 26.94 -21.95
N GLY A 572 14.19 26.28 -22.82
CA GLY A 572 12.71 26.35 -22.78
C GLY A 572 11.97 26.88 -24.01
N THR A 573 12.61 27.14 -25.16
CA THR A 573 11.93 27.83 -26.27
C THR A 573 11.69 27.03 -27.55
N ALA A 574 12.21 25.81 -27.73
CA ALA A 574 12.08 25.14 -29.03
C ALA A 574 12.21 23.61 -28.95
N ALA A 575 11.07 22.91 -28.94
CA ALA A 575 10.77 21.72 -29.74
C ALA A 575 9.51 21.03 -29.16
N SER A 576 8.54 20.73 -30.02
CA SER A 576 7.50 19.73 -29.71
C SER A 576 8.10 18.33 -29.85
N GLY A 577 7.70 17.39 -28.98
CA GLY A 577 8.13 15.98 -29.04
C GLY A 577 8.88 15.47 -27.80
N ARG A 578 9.51 14.30 -27.93
CA ARG A 578 10.30 13.68 -26.84
C ARG A 578 11.49 14.56 -26.50
N GLY A 579 11.69 14.86 -25.21
CA GLY A 579 12.70 15.82 -24.78
C GLY A 579 12.23 17.27 -24.78
N ALA A 580 10.94 17.55 -25.00
CA ALA A 580 10.40 18.90 -24.93
C ALA A 580 10.54 19.51 -23.53
N PRO A 581 10.78 20.83 -23.44
CA PRO A 581 10.79 21.52 -22.16
C PRO A 581 9.37 21.58 -21.59
N LEU A 582 9.22 21.32 -20.29
CA LEU A 582 7.97 21.54 -19.55
C LEU A 582 7.87 22.97 -19.03
N GLU A 583 9.01 23.48 -18.56
CA GLU A 583 9.25 24.83 -18.06
C GLU A 583 10.69 25.19 -18.48
N PRO A 584 11.11 26.47 -18.42
CA PRO A 584 12.51 26.83 -18.61
C PRO A 584 13.42 25.92 -17.78
N GLY A 585 14.40 25.31 -18.45
CA GLY A 585 15.37 24.40 -17.84
C GLY A 585 14.86 23.03 -17.37
N LEU A 586 13.57 22.66 -17.55
CA LEU A 586 13.05 21.34 -17.19
C LEU A 586 12.59 20.56 -18.42
N TYR A 587 12.97 19.29 -18.52
CA TYR A 587 12.73 18.47 -19.71
C TYR A 587 12.06 17.14 -19.36
N ASN A 588 11.18 16.65 -20.24
CA ASN A 588 10.52 15.34 -20.12
C ASN A 588 10.84 14.42 -21.31
N VAL A 589 10.83 13.11 -21.10
CA VAL A 589 11.07 12.08 -22.12
C VAL A 589 9.83 11.20 -22.37
N LEU A 590 9.05 10.89 -21.32
CA LEU A 590 7.90 9.98 -21.42
C LEU A 590 6.64 10.63 -20.87
N GLU A 591 5.53 10.46 -21.59
CA GLU A 591 4.19 10.68 -21.06
C GLU A 591 3.67 9.36 -20.51
N SER A 592 3.25 9.36 -19.23
CA SER A 592 2.49 8.25 -18.66
C SER A 592 1.11 8.79 -18.35
N ASP A 593 0.07 8.16 -18.89
CA ASP A 593 -1.32 8.48 -18.56
C ASP A 593 -1.72 9.95 -18.84
N ASN A 594 -1.25 10.53 -19.96
CA ASN A 594 -1.40 11.95 -20.32
C ASN A 594 -0.72 12.93 -19.36
N VAL A 595 0.25 12.46 -18.58
CA VAL A 595 1.00 13.26 -17.64
C VAL A 595 2.48 13.18 -17.93
N SER A 596 3.07 14.35 -18.21
CA SER A 596 4.50 14.52 -18.39
C SER A 596 5.20 14.60 -17.04
N TYR A 597 6.36 13.95 -16.85
CA TYR A 597 7.14 14.02 -15.60
C TYR A 597 8.56 14.55 -15.88
N PRO A 598 8.99 15.70 -15.33
CA PRO A 598 10.33 16.22 -15.59
C PRO A 598 11.38 15.18 -15.19
N ILE A 599 12.32 14.89 -16.08
CA ILE A 599 13.40 13.93 -15.86
C ILE A 599 14.76 14.59 -15.74
N MET A 600 14.93 15.78 -16.34
CA MET A 600 16.19 16.52 -16.36
C MET A 600 15.97 17.99 -16.02
N ALA A 601 16.90 18.57 -15.26
CA ALA A 601 17.03 20.01 -15.06
C ALA A 601 18.38 20.51 -15.58
N ILE A 602 18.38 21.68 -16.23
CA ILE A 602 19.59 22.41 -16.62
C ILE A 602 19.60 23.75 -15.87
N LEU A 603 20.59 23.94 -15.01
CA LEU A 603 20.72 25.09 -14.12
C LEU A 603 22.05 25.79 -14.38
N LYS A 604 22.02 27.11 -14.52
CA LYS A 604 23.21 27.96 -14.62
C LYS A 604 23.39 28.74 -13.33
N GLN A 605 24.62 28.87 -12.87
CA GLN A 605 24.93 29.72 -11.72
C GLN A 605 24.68 31.19 -12.10
N ALA A 606 23.81 31.86 -11.34
CA ALA A 606 23.49 33.25 -11.56
C ALA A 606 24.70 34.16 -11.26
N ALA A 607 24.80 35.25 -12.01
CA ALA A 607 25.80 36.27 -11.75
C ALA A 607 25.51 36.97 -10.42
N GLU A 608 26.49 37.06 -9.52
CA GLU A 608 26.36 37.94 -8.35
C GLU A 608 26.64 39.39 -8.77
N PRO A 609 25.67 40.32 -8.61
CA PRO A 609 25.84 41.70 -9.09
C PRO A 609 27.04 42.43 -8.48
N SER A 610 27.46 42.03 -7.28
CA SER A 610 28.47 42.73 -6.48
C SER A 610 29.88 42.13 -6.55
N LYS A 611 30.10 41.07 -7.35
CA LYS A 611 31.42 40.43 -7.45
C LYS A 611 31.74 40.03 -8.89
N PRO A 612 32.90 40.44 -9.45
CA PRO A 612 33.37 39.89 -10.73
C PRO A 612 33.58 38.38 -10.56
N GLN A 613 32.63 37.57 -11.04
CA GLN A 613 32.71 36.12 -10.97
C GLN A 613 33.70 35.62 -12.03
N LYS A 614 34.84 35.11 -11.58
CA LYS A 614 35.84 34.45 -12.44
C LYS A 614 35.42 33.05 -12.92
N SER A 615 34.33 32.48 -12.41
CA SER A 615 33.82 31.16 -12.82
C SER A 615 32.31 31.05 -12.72
N ARG A 616 31.67 30.61 -13.80
CA ARG A 616 30.24 30.24 -13.82
C ARG A 616 30.09 28.75 -14.10
N GLN A 617 29.25 28.10 -13.31
CA GLN A 617 28.96 26.68 -13.42
C GLN A 617 27.63 26.44 -14.16
N LEU A 618 27.60 25.39 -14.97
CA LEU A 618 26.39 24.81 -15.53
C LEU A 618 26.17 23.42 -14.93
N VAL A 619 24.97 23.14 -14.44
CA VAL A 619 24.59 21.86 -13.86
C VAL A 619 23.51 21.22 -14.72
N ILE A 620 23.73 19.96 -15.10
CA ILE A 620 22.74 19.13 -15.77
C ILE A 620 22.44 17.94 -14.85
N ALA A 621 21.26 17.94 -14.24
CA ALA A 621 20.84 16.92 -13.29
C ALA A 621 19.74 16.05 -13.90
N VAL A 622 19.91 14.73 -13.84
CA VAL A 622 18.95 13.74 -14.35
C VAL A 622 18.47 12.90 -13.18
N ARG A 623 17.15 12.87 -12.92
CA ARG A 623 16.61 12.09 -11.82
C ARG A 623 16.65 10.59 -12.11
N GLY A 624 16.50 9.81 -11.04
CA GLY A 624 16.27 8.38 -11.13
C GLY A 624 14.87 8.01 -11.61
N THR A 625 14.65 6.70 -11.69
CA THR A 625 13.40 6.06 -12.09
C THR A 625 12.26 6.46 -11.16
N ASN A 626 11.11 6.74 -11.76
CA ASN A 626 9.91 7.17 -11.09
C ASN A 626 8.66 6.50 -11.68
N THR A 627 8.59 6.23 -12.98
CA THR A 627 7.40 5.61 -13.59
C THR A 627 7.60 4.14 -13.94
N THR A 628 6.52 3.38 -14.03
CA THR A 628 6.56 1.98 -14.52
C THR A 628 7.11 1.88 -15.93
N SER A 629 6.82 2.87 -16.78
CA SER A 629 7.35 2.92 -18.16
C SER A 629 8.87 3.13 -18.18
N GLU A 630 9.40 3.93 -17.25
CA GLU A 630 10.85 4.06 -17.07
C GLU A 630 11.47 2.75 -16.58
N TRP A 631 10.88 2.08 -15.59
CA TRP A 631 11.36 0.76 -15.13
C TRP A 631 11.42 -0.29 -16.24
N LYS A 632 10.44 -0.29 -17.15
CA LYS A 632 10.47 -1.19 -18.32
C LYS A 632 11.67 -0.92 -19.22
N LEU A 633 12.08 0.34 -19.35
CA LEU A 633 13.27 0.72 -20.10
C LEU A 633 14.55 0.40 -19.32
N ASP A 634 14.58 0.60 -18.00
CA ASP A 634 15.73 0.24 -17.16
C ASP A 634 16.05 -1.25 -17.20
N LEU A 635 15.02 -2.08 -17.43
CA LEU A 635 15.13 -3.53 -17.55
C LEU A 635 15.19 -3.98 -19.03
N ALA A 636 15.21 -3.05 -19.98
CA ALA A 636 15.38 -3.34 -21.40
C ALA A 636 16.86 -3.60 -21.71
N TYR A 637 17.30 -4.75 -21.24
CA TYR A 637 18.66 -5.21 -21.19
C TYR A 637 19.32 -5.47 -22.54
N ASP A 638 18.81 -4.98 -23.66
CA ASP A 638 19.51 -5.13 -24.93
C ASP A 638 20.74 -4.21 -24.98
N ARG A 639 21.79 -4.65 -25.69
CA ARG A 639 22.94 -3.78 -25.99
C ARG A 639 22.67 -2.96 -27.25
N VAL A 640 23.14 -1.73 -27.27
CA VAL A 640 23.16 -0.84 -28.44
C VAL A 640 24.61 -0.58 -28.81
N SER A 641 25.01 -1.07 -29.98
CA SER A 641 26.33 -0.78 -30.56
C SER A 641 26.38 0.65 -31.11
N TRP A 642 27.50 1.33 -30.86
CA TRP A 642 27.75 2.67 -31.40
C TRP A 642 28.59 2.67 -32.68
N LYS A 643 28.91 1.49 -33.23
CA LYS A 643 29.55 1.37 -34.55
C LYS A 643 28.61 1.94 -35.62
N GLY A 644 29.04 3.00 -36.31
CA GLY A 644 28.24 3.67 -37.35
C GLY A 644 27.10 4.57 -36.83
N ARG A 645 26.82 4.54 -35.53
CA ARG A 645 25.88 5.46 -34.88
C ARG A 645 26.55 6.80 -34.63
N SER A 646 25.76 7.86 -34.53
CA SER A 646 26.22 9.16 -34.05
C SER A 646 25.24 9.75 -33.03
N PHE A 647 25.67 10.74 -32.26
CA PHE A 647 24.78 11.55 -31.40
C PHE A 647 23.74 12.35 -32.21
N THR A 648 23.80 12.25 -33.53
CA THR A 648 23.01 12.99 -34.50
C THR A 648 22.24 12.01 -35.41
N GLY A 649 21.49 11.05 -34.84
CA GLY A 649 20.69 10.06 -35.59
C GLY A 649 19.69 10.65 -36.60
N GLU A 650 18.85 9.80 -37.23
CA GLU A 650 17.96 10.15 -38.35
C GLU A 650 16.97 11.33 -38.13
N GLY A 651 16.85 11.85 -36.90
CA GLY A 651 16.12 13.09 -36.56
C GLY A 651 16.98 14.35 -36.36
N PHE A 652 18.29 14.30 -36.61
CA PHE A 652 19.26 15.36 -36.29
C PHE A 652 20.02 15.85 -37.54
N ALA A 653 19.30 15.99 -38.66
CA ALA A 653 19.86 16.54 -39.89
C ALA A 653 20.46 17.93 -39.64
N GLY A 654 21.79 18.07 -39.70
CA GLY A 654 22.47 19.37 -39.80
C GLY A 654 23.72 19.63 -38.97
N ASN A 655 24.11 18.79 -38.00
CA ASN A 655 25.25 19.10 -37.10
C ASN A 655 26.31 17.98 -37.03
N SER A 656 27.03 17.70 -38.12
CA SER A 656 28.19 16.81 -38.05
C SER A 656 29.39 17.51 -37.39
N PHE A 657 29.89 16.97 -36.28
CA PHE A 657 31.13 17.42 -35.63
C PHE A 657 32.13 16.26 -35.46
N SER A 658 33.43 16.58 -35.33
CA SER A 658 34.45 15.55 -35.10
C SER A 658 34.23 14.86 -33.74
N GLY A 659 34.23 13.52 -33.71
CA GLY A 659 33.85 12.78 -32.51
C GLY A 659 32.34 12.70 -32.27
N LYS A 660 31.51 12.79 -33.32
CA LYS A 660 30.04 12.59 -33.29
C LYS A 660 29.57 11.23 -32.78
N SER A 661 30.45 10.37 -32.30
CA SER A 661 30.16 9.04 -31.77
C SER A 661 31.26 8.61 -30.79
N TRP A 662 30.91 7.73 -29.86
CA TRP A 662 31.87 7.02 -29.01
C TRP A 662 32.04 5.57 -29.49
N THR A 663 33.06 4.88 -28.98
CA THR A 663 33.25 3.45 -29.28
C THR A 663 32.66 2.61 -28.16
N GLY A 664 32.08 1.48 -28.52
CA GLY A 664 31.57 0.51 -27.57
C GLY A 664 30.06 0.35 -27.64
N GLU A 665 29.50 -0.08 -26.53
CA GLU A 665 28.10 -0.48 -26.42
C GLU A 665 27.49 0.08 -25.14
N THR A 666 26.19 0.31 -25.19
CA THR A 666 25.39 0.91 -24.11
C THR A 666 24.12 0.11 -23.90
N HIS A 667 23.53 0.22 -22.71
CA HIS A 667 22.20 -0.30 -22.42
C HIS A 667 21.10 0.39 -23.26
N LYS A 668 20.21 -0.36 -23.90
CA LYS A 668 19.14 0.17 -24.79
C LYS A 668 18.23 1.19 -24.11
N GLY A 669 17.74 0.86 -22.92
CA GLY A 669 16.95 1.79 -22.10
C GLY A 669 17.64 3.13 -21.84
N PHE A 670 18.88 3.13 -21.36
CA PHE A 670 19.60 4.36 -21.06
C PHE A 670 19.97 5.14 -22.33
N THR A 671 20.23 4.46 -23.45
CA THR A 671 20.40 5.10 -24.75
C THR A 671 19.14 5.80 -25.24
N PHE A 672 17.97 5.22 -25.00
CA PHE A 672 16.69 5.88 -25.30
C PHE A 672 16.56 7.23 -24.56
N PHE A 673 16.90 7.28 -23.27
CA PHE A 673 16.89 8.53 -22.52
C PHE A 673 17.97 9.51 -22.98
N PHE A 674 19.16 9.02 -23.30
CA PHE A 674 20.23 9.85 -23.87
C PHE A 674 19.77 10.53 -25.17
N ASP A 675 19.20 9.78 -26.11
CA ASP A 675 18.74 10.32 -27.41
C ASP A 675 17.70 11.43 -27.23
N ALA A 676 16.80 11.25 -26.27
CA ALA A 676 15.76 12.22 -25.99
C ALA A 676 16.28 13.49 -25.29
N LEU A 677 17.31 13.37 -24.44
CA LEU A 677 17.82 14.49 -23.64
C LEU A 677 18.98 15.24 -24.30
N TRP A 678 19.78 14.57 -25.12
CA TRP A 678 20.95 15.16 -25.77
C TRP A 678 20.68 16.44 -26.57
N PRO A 679 19.63 16.55 -27.42
CA PRO A 679 19.39 17.79 -28.18
C PRO A 679 19.21 19.02 -27.27
N ALA A 680 18.51 18.87 -26.15
CA ALA A 680 18.34 19.95 -25.18
C ALA A 680 19.67 20.38 -24.56
N VAL A 681 20.50 19.41 -24.14
CA VAL A 681 21.84 19.67 -23.60
C VAL A 681 22.72 20.35 -24.65
N GLN A 682 22.80 19.81 -25.86
CA GLN A 682 23.59 20.37 -26.95
C GLN A 682 23.20 21.81 -27.26
N ALA A 683 21.90 22.12 -27.30
CA ALA A 683 21.41 23.48 -27.53
C ALA A 683 21.89 24.45 -26.44
N GLN A 684 21.85 24.04 -25.17
CA GLN A 684 22.34 24.88 -24.07
C GLN A 684 23.86 25.02 -24.08
N LEU A 685 24.62 23.98 -24.44
CA LEU A 685 26.07 24.09 -24.64
C LEU A 685 26.41 25.08 -25.77
N LYS A 686 25.69 25.00 -26.89
CA LYS A 686 25.85 25.94 -28.00
C LYS A 686 25.61 27.38 -27.55
N ALA A 687 24.49 27.61 -26.88
CA ALA A 687 24.07 28.94 -26.45
C ALA A 687 25.00 29.54 -25.37
N LEU A 688 25.33 28.77 -24.33
CA LEU A 688 25.96 29.28 -23.11
C LEU A 688 27.49 29.13 -23.09
N VAL A 689 28.04 28.21 -23.89
CA VAL A 689 29.47 27.86 -23.85
C VAL A 689 30.15 28.17 -25.18
N VAL A 690 29.57 27.70 -26.29
CA VAL A 690 30.16 27.91 -27.63
C VAL A 690 30.03 29.38 -28.03
N ASN A 691 28.80 29.89 -28.03
CA ASN A 691 28.44 31.25 -28.42
C ASN A 691 28.45 32.24 -27.24
N GLY A 692 28.58 31.74 -26.01
CA GLY A 692 28.62 32.58 -24.82
C GLY A 692 29.86 33.48 -24.76
N ASP A 693 29.70 34.66 -24.15
CA ASP A 693 30.78 35.62 -23.91
C ASP A 693 31.94 34.97 -23.12
N THR A 694 33.18 35.14 -23.58
CA THR A 694 34.37 34.55 -22.96
C THR A 694 34.71 35.18 -21.61
N ALA A 695 34.33 36.43 -21.35
CA ALA A 695 34.59 37.13 -20.09
C ALA A 695 33.59 36.72 -18.98
N THR A 696 32.40 36.25 -19.36
CA THR A 696 31.32 35.91 -18.44
C THR A 696 30.77 34.48 -18.65
N GLY A 697 31.46 33.68 -19.44
CA GLY A 697 31.00 32.38 -19.92
C GLY A 697 31.08 31.26 -18.89
N VAL A 698 30.33 30.18 -19.15
CA VAL A 698 30.41 28.95 -18.37
C VAL A 698 31.78 28.30 -18.60
N ASN A 699 32.53 28.07 -17.51
CA ASN A 699 33.85 27.43 -17.57
C ASN A 699 33.92 26.09 -16.81
N SER A 700 32.83 25.70 -16.17
CA SER A 700 32.68 24.38 -15.55
C SER A 700 31.28 23.83 -15.77
N ILE A 701 31.20 22.54 -16.07
CA ILE A 701 29.95 21.81 -16.30
C ILE A 701 29.95 20.58 -15.41
N THR A 702 28.88 20.42 -14.63
CA THR A 702 28.69 19.28 -13.75
C THR A 702 27.41 18.55 -14.11
N PHE A 703 27.56 17.29 -14.49
CA PHE A 703 26.47 16.36 -14.67
C PHE A 703 26.19 15.65 -13.35
N ALA A 704 24.93 15.40 -13.02
CA ALA A 704 24.58 14.58 -11.87
C ALA A 704 23.41 13.66 -12.16
N GLY A 705 23.37 12.52 -11.48
CA GLY A 705 22.20 11.67 -11.53
C GLY A 705 22.16 10.55 -10.50
N HIS A 706 20.96 10.12 -10.16
CA HIS A 706 20.69 8.96 -9.30
C HIS A 706 20.04 7.85 -10.11
N SER A 707 20.31 6.58 -9.81
CA SER A 707 19.63 5.43 -10.47
C SER A 707 19.73 5.51 -12.00
N LEU A 708 18.62 5.39 -12.75
CA LEU A 708 18.50 5.72 -14.18
C LEU A 708 19.32 6.97 -14.58
N GLY A 709 19.13 8.09 -13.87
CA GLY A 709 19.85 9.33 -14.18
C GLY A 709 21.35 9.21 -13.94
N GLY A 710 21.78 8.35 -13.01
CA GLY A 710 23.17 8.00 -12.79
C GLY A 710 23.80 7.22 -13.96
N ALA A 711 22.99 6.54 -14.78
CA ALA A 711 23.44 5.92 -16.02
C ALA A 711 23.49 6.90 -17.21
N VAL A 712 22.49 7.79 -17.31
CA VAL A 712 22.35 8.72 -18.45
C VAL A 712 23.27 9.94 -18.33
N ALA A 713 23.47 10.49 -17.13
CA ALA A 713 24.28 11.69 -16.91
C ALA A 713 25.75 11.53 -17.40
N PRO A 714 26.44 10.39 -17.17
CA PRO A 714 27.77 10.16 -17.75
C PRO A 714 27.81 10.15 -19.28
N MET A 715 26.77 9.61 -19.92
CA MET A 715 26.65 9.59 -21.39
C MET A 715 26.52 11.00 -21.94
N LEU A 716 25.67 11.83 -21.32
CA LEU A 716 25.54 13.26 -21.64
C LEU A 716 26.85 14.02 -21.41
N ALA A 717 27.59 13.72 -20.33
CA ALA A 717 28.87 14.34 -20.04
C ALA A 717 29.93 14.04 -21.11
N LEU A 718 30.03 12.78 -21.55
CA LEU A 718 30.97 12.38 -22.61
C LEU A 718 30.62 13.03 -23.96
N ALA A 719 29.34 13.03 -24.34
CA ALA A 719 28.89 13.71 -25.56
C ALA A 719 29.19 15.22 -25.51
N SER A 720 29.02 15.85 -24.33
CA SER A 720 29.37 17.25 -24.09
C SER A 720 30.86 17.52 -24.27
N ALA A 721 31.73 16.63 -23.76
CA ALA A 721 33.17 16.73 -23.93
C ALA A 721 33.57 16.72 -25.41
N TYR A 722 33.04 15.78 -26.18
CA TYR A 722 33.30 15.71 -27.62
C TYR A 722 32.74 16.92 -28.37
N TYR A 723 31.53 17.37 -28.04
CA TYR A 723 30.93 18.55 -28.64
C TYR A 723 31.78 19.81 -28.39
N LEU A 724 32.21 20.05 -27.15
CA LEU A 724 33.02 21.22 -26.81
C LEU A 724 34.42 21.16 -27.41
N LYS A 725 35.05 19.98 -27.45
CA LYS A 725 36.34 19.76 -28.11
C LYS A 725 36.27 20.07 -29.60
N ALA A 726 35.22 19.61 -30.28
CA ALA A 726 35.00 19.92 -31.70
C ALA A 726 34.77 21.42 -31.95
N ASN A 727 34.19 22.13 -30.98
CA ASN A 727 34.01 23.59 -31.01
C ASN A 727 35.19 24.36 -30.40
N LYS A 728 36.36 23.73 -30.21
CA LYS A 728 37.60 24.35 -29.68
C LYS A 728 37.43 24.99 -28.29
N LYS A 729 36.52 24.50 -27.46
CA LYS A 729 36.27 24.94 -26.06
C LYS A 729 36.90 23.98 -25.06
N THR A 730 38.22 23.79 -25.12
CA THR A 730 38.95 22.80 -24.30
C THR A 730 39.29 23.26 -22.88
N SER A 731 39.12 24.55 -22.57
CA SER A 731 39.33 25.11 -21.23
C SER A 731 38.16 24.85 -20.26
N VAL A 732 37.03 24.36 -20.78
CA VAL A 732 35.83 24.08 -19.99
C VAL A 732 35.99 22.73 -19.28
N THR A 733 35.88 22.74 -17.96
CA THR A 733 35.95 21.52 -17.16
C THR A 733 34.62 20.78 -17.18
N ILE A 734 34.64 19.46 -17.38
CA ILE A 734 33.45 18.62 -17.38
C ILE A 734 33.59 17.53 -16.32
N SER A 735 32.59 17.44 -15.46
CA SER A 735 32.54 16.50 -14.36
C SER A 735 31.19 15.80 -14.28
N VAL A 736 31.16 14.60 -13.69
CA VAL A 736 29.91 13.87 -13.44
C VAL A 736 29.92 13.23 -12.06
N VAL A 737 28.82 13.39 -11.32
CA VAL A 737 28.56 12.73 -10.02
C VAL A 737 27.35 11.82 -10.13
N THR A 738 27.54 10.54 -9.88
CA THR A 738 26.45 9.58 -9.91
C THR A 738 26.25 8.93 -8.55
N PHE A 739 24.99 8.70 -8.21
CA PHE A 739 24.57 8.02 -6.99
C PHE A 739 23.82 6.75 -7.38
N GLY A 740 24.30 5.59 -6.98
CA GLY A 740 23.60 4.33 -7.28
C GLY A 740 23.41 4.07 -8.77
N ALA A 741 24.34 4.52 -9.61
CA ALA A 741 24.24 4.27 -11.05
C ALA A 741 24.26 2.76 -11.34
N PRO A 742 23.31 2.23 -12.13
CA PRO A 742 23.40 0.88 -12.68
C PRO A 742 24.54 0.80 -13.70
N GLN A 743 24.85 -0.40 -14.19
CA GLN A 743 25.82 -0.56 -15.27
C GLN A 743 25.19 -0.15 -16.61
N TYR A 744 25.79 0.80 -17.32
CA TYR A 744 25.17 1.44 -18.50
C TYR A 744 25.95 1.33 -19.80
N ALA A 745 27.25 1.02 -19.74
CA ALA A 745 28.10 0.91 -20.92
C ALA A 745 29.32 0.01 -20.71
N ASN A 746 29.80 -0.60 -21.80
CA ASN A 746 30.94 -1.50 -21.76
C ASN A 746 32.27 -0.76 -21.54
N LEU A 747 33.33 -1.52 -21.30
CA LEU A 747 34.65 -1.03 -20.90
C LEU A 747 35.27 -0.09 -21.93
N ALA A 748 34.95 -0.28 -23.22
CA ALA A 748 35.43 0.60 -24.28
C ALA A 748 34.93 2.04 -24.07
N LEU A 749 33.63 2.21 -23.83
CA LEU A 749 33.04 3.52 -23.55
C LEU A 749 33.50 4.05 -22.19
N MET A 750 33.56 3.19 -21.17
CA MET A 750 34.00 3.60 -19.83
C MET A 750 35.44 4.14 -19.80
N LYS A 751 36.33 3.54 -20.60
CA LYS A 751 37.70 4.05 -20.81
C LYS A 751 37.73 5.40 -21.51
N GLN A 752 36.78 5.69 -22.40
CA GLN A 752 36.66 7.00 -23.04
C GLN A 752 36.15 8.05 -22.05
N LEU A 753 35.11 7.70 -21.27
CA LEU A 753 34.58 8.59 -20.23
C LEU A 753 35.67 9.02 -19.24
N GLY A 754 36.44 8.07 -18.68
CA GLY A 754 37.50 8.38 -17.71
C GLY A 754 38.70 9.16 -18.28
N LYS A 755 38.79 9.30 -19.61
CA LYS A 755 39.81 10.15 -20.27
C LYS A 755 39.34 11.59 -20.45
N GLU A 756 38.05 11.79 -20.70
CA GLU A 756 37.49 13.08 -21.13
C GLU A 756 36.70 13.79 -20.01
N VAL A 757 36.24 13.05 -18.99
CA VAL A 757 35.35 13.55 -17.93
C VAL A 757 35.88 13.19 -16.54
N ALA A 758 35.80 14.14 -15.61
CA ALA A 758 36.03 13.93 -14.20
C ALA A 758 34.88 13.16 -13.54
N VAL A 759 35.05 11.85 -13.28
CA VAL A 759 33.98 10.97 -12.77
C VAL A 759 34.03 10.82 -11.24
N ARG A 760 32.85 10.86 -10.62
CA ARG A 760 32.55 10.42 -9.25
C ARG A 760 31.39 9.44 -9.29
N ARG A 761 31.63 8.15 -9.04
CA ARG A 761 30.57 7.15 -8.92
C ARG A 761 30.43 6.74 -7.46
N ILE A 762 29.43 7.27 -6.78
CA ILE A 762 29.12 6.96 -5.38
C ILE A 762 28.19 5.74 -5.37
N THR A 763 28.67 4.64 -4.81
CA THR A 763 28.00 3.34 -4.82
C THR A 763 27.94 2.76 -3.42
N TYR A 764 26.78 2.27 -3.00
CA TYR A 764 26.64 1.50 -1.78
C TYR A 764 26.93 0.02 -2.05
N SER A 765 27.66 -0.65 -1.16
CA SER A 765 28.08 -2.05 -1.35
C SER A 765 26.91 -2.97 -1.62
N TYR A 766 25.81 -2.80 -0.87
CA TYR A 766 24.63 -3.66 -0.95
C TYR A 766 23.52 -3.10 -1.85
N ASP A 767 23.80 -2.05 -2.63
CA ASP A 767 22.87 -1.59 -3.65
C ASP A 767 22.88 -2.53 -4.86
N LEU A 768 21.88 -3.39 -4.89
CA LEU A 768 21.65 -4.35 -5.97
C LEU A 768 21.59 -3.68 -7.35
N LEU A 769 20.99 -2.50 -7.50
CA LEU A 769 20.80 -1.88 -8.82
C LEU A 769 22.14 -1.46 -9.43
N THR A 770 23.14 -1.15 -8.61
CA THR A 770 24.50 -0.86 -9.11
C THR A 770 25.22 -2.10 -9.67
N LYS A 771 24.68 -3.28 -9.39
CA LYS A 771 25.17 -4.59 -9.86
C LYS A 771 24.38 -5.12 -11.05
N LEU A 772 23.31 -4.46 -11.46
CA LEU A 772 22.50 -4.87 -12.60
C LEU A 772 23.01 -4.26 -13.92
N PRO A 773 22.88 -5.01 -15.04
CA PRO A 773 22.46 -6.43 -15.16
C PRO A 773 23.43 -7.45 -14.54
N CYS A 774 23.01 -8.70 -14.26
CA CYS A 774 23.82 -9.71 -13.53
C CYS A 774 24.54 -10.79 -14.37
N ALA A 775 24.52 -10.83 -15.71
CA ALA A 775 25.31 -11.82 -16.46
C ALA A 775 25.71 -11.36 -17.87
N SER A 776 27.00 -11.32 -18.22
CA SER A 776 27.43 -11.24 -19.64
C SER A 776 27.53 -12.64 -20.25
N PRO A 777 27.14 -12.85 -21.52
CA PRO A 777 27.52 -14.07 -22.23
C PRO A 777 29.06 -14.26 -22.21
N PRO A 778 29.56 -15.51 -22.14
CA PRO A 778 30.98 -15.81 -22.30
C PRO A 778 31.54 -15.23 -23.61
N THR A 779 32.71 -14.59 -23.52
CA THR A 779 33.36 -13.89 -24.64
C THR A 779 33.82 -14.80 -25.79
N ASP A 780 33.74 -16.12 -25.62
CA ASP A 780 34.23 -17.15 -26.54
C ASP A 780 33.13 -17.76 -27.44
N LYS A 781 31.85 -17.47 -27.19
CA LYS A 781 30.77 -17.92 -28.08
C LYS A 781 30.53 -16.90 -29.20
N LYS A 782 30.80 -17.34 -30.43
CA LYS A 782 30.61 -16.61 -31.71
C LYS A 782 29.16 -16.20 -32.03
N ASP A 783 28.24 -16.28 -31.07
CA ASP A 783 26.86 -15.81 -31.24
C ASP A 783 26.60 -14.60 -30.31
N PRO A 784 26.82 -13.36 -30.81
CA PRO A 784 26.59 -12.12 -30.08
C PRO A 784 25.10 -11.74 -30.10
N THR A 785 24.21 -12.67 -29.73
CA THR A 785 22.77 -12.40 -29.64
C THR A 785 22.45 -11.44 -28.49
N PHE A 786 22.65 -10.15 -28.79
CA PHE A 786 21.92 -8.90 -28.46
C PHE A 786 21.29 -8.64 -27.08
N ALA A 787 21.12 -9.61 -26.20
CA ALA A 787 20.49 -9.43 -24.89
C ALA A 787 21.55 -9.54 -23.78
N MET A 788 21.51 -8.61 -22.82
CA MET A 788 22.17 -8.77 -21.54
C MET A 788 21.29 -9.71 -20.71
N PRO A 789 21.63 -11.00 -20.51
CA PRO A 789 20.72 -11.90 -19.81
C PRO A 789 20.44 -11.36 -18.41
N ALA A 790 19.15 -11.25 -18.09
CA ALA A 790 18.69 -11.07 -16.72
C ALA A 790 19.33 -12.18 -15.86
N CYS A 791 19.52 -11.90 -14.57
CA CYS A 791 20.15 -12.82 -13.61
C CYS A 791 19.50 -14.21 -13.74
N SER A 792 20.17 -15.16 -14.41
CA SER A 792 19.62 -16.46 -14.76
C SER A 792 20.46 -17.56 -14.13
N GLY A 793 19.82 -18.31 -13.23
CA GLY A 793 20.40 -19.40 -12.47
C GLY A 793 19.35 -19.96 -11.52
N PRO A 794 19.44 -21.26 -11.15
CA PRO A 794 18.52 -21.88 -10.19
C PRO A 794 18.61 -21.23 -8.80
N ASP A 795 19.75 -20.60 -8.47
CA ASP A 795 19.98 -19.86 -7.24
C ASP A 795 20.02 -18.36 -7.54
N MET A 796 18.85 -17.71 -7.51
CA MET A 796 18.69 -16.26 -7.70
C MET A 796 19.18 -15.42 -6.51
N LEU A 797 20.07 -15.99 -5.68
CA LEU A 797 20.72 -15.34 -4.55
C LEU A 797 21.90 -14.50 -5.05
N VAL A 798 21.71 -13.19 -5.11
CA VAL A 798 22.77 -12.22 -5.41
C VAL A 798 23.47 -11.85 -4.11
N ASN A 799 24.73 -12.26 -3.99
CA ASN A 799 25.61 -11.80 -2.91
C ASN A 799 26.09 -10.36 -3.19
N THR A 800 25.28 -9.38 -2.83
CA THR A 800 25.67 -7.96 -2.90
C THR A 800 26.80 -7.62 -1.92
N GLY A 801 27.03 -8.49 -0.93
CA GLY A 801 28.12 -8.46 0.03
C GLY A 801 29.53 -8.46 -0.56
N ASN A 802 29.71 -8.88 -1.82
CA ASN A 802 31.04 -8.97 -2.43
C ASN A 802 31.61 -7.56 -2.75
N PRO A 803 32.63 -7.09 -1.99
CA PRO A 803 33.20 -5.75 -2.13
C PRO A 803 33.99 -5.54 -3.43
N ASP A 804 34.31 -6.64 -4.12
CA ASP A 804 35.09 -6.66 -5.35
C ASP A 804 34.22 -6.34 -6.57
N GLY A 805 32.89 -6.35 -6.41
CA GLY A 805 31.94 -6.06 -7.48
C GLY A 805 31.98 -7.08 -8.63
N THR A 806 32.59 -8.25 -8.43
CA THR A 806 32.84 -9.28 -9.47
C THR A 806 31.61 -10.09 -9.87
N LEU A 807 30.40 -9.62 -9.57
CA LEU A 807 29.18 -10.21 -10.11
C LEU A 807 29.04 -9.84 -11.61
N TYR A 808 29.72 -10.66 -12.42
CA TYR A 808 29.30 -11.17 -13.74
C TYR A 808 29.39 -10.31 -15.01
N TRP A 809 29.92 -9.09 -15.00
CA TRP A 809 30.30 -8.37 -16.24
C TRP A 809 31.78 -7.99 -16.24
N ARG A 810 32.63 -8.89 -16.76
CA ARG A 810 34.07 -8.62 -16.92
C ARG A 810 34.35 -7.42 -17.83
N ASP A 811 33.44 -7.12 -18.76
CA ASP A 811 33.53 -6.00 -19.69
C ASP A 811 32.85 -4.71 -19.19
N TYR A 812 32.31 -4.60 -17.97
CA TYR A 812 31.70 -3.36 -17.43
C TYR A 812 32.29 -2.90 -16.07
N SER A 813 33.15 -3.70 -15.44
CA SER A 813 33.51 -3.57 -14.01
C SER A 813 34.55 -2.50 -13.65
N ASN A 814 35.19 -1.84 -14.62
CA ASN A 814 36.26 -0.86 -14.35
C ASN A 814 35.86 0.57 -14.72
N ILE A 815 34.94 1.14 -13.93
CA ILE A 815 34.60 2.57 -14.03
C ILE A 815 35.55 3.39 -13.16
N THR A 816 36.23 4.37 -13.76
CA THR A 816 37.09 5.31 -13.03
C THR A 816 36.30 6.17 -12.06
N GLY A 817 36.91 6.54 -10.94
CA GLY A 817 36.34 7.43 -9.95
C GLY A 817 35.27 6.78 -9.08
N THR A 818 35.28 5.46 -8.94
CA THR A 818 34.29 4.74 -8.14
C THR A 818 34.65 4.81 -6.66
N PHE A 819 33.65 5.16 -5.85
CA PHE A 819 33.67 5.04 -4.41
C PHE A 819 32.60 4.04 -3.98
N VAL A 820 33.00 3.06 -3.17
CA VAL A 820 32.09 2.08 -2.59
C VAL A 820 32.05 2.30 -1.08
N PHE A 821 30.88 2.62 -0.53
CA PHE A 821 30.67 2.64 0.91
C PHE A 821 29.90 1.43 1.41
N THR A 822 30.12 1.10 2.68
CA THR A 822 29.52 -0.04 3.40
C THR A 822 28.63 0.45 4.54
N PRO A 823 27.83 -0.42 5.19
CA PRO A 823 27.00 -0.02 6.33
C PRO A 823 27.76 0.66 7.45
N GLU A 824 29.00 0.23 7.73
CA GLU A 824 29.83 0.78 8.82
C GLU A 824 30.22 2.24 8.59
N GLN A 825 30.07 2.73 7.36
CA GLN A 825 30.38 4.10 6.98
C GLN A 825 29.16 5.03 7.02
N LEU A 826 27.98 4.49 7.33
CA LEU A 826 26.76 5.28 7.45
C LEU A 826 26.63 5.87 8.86
N PRO A 827 26.10 7.09 8.99
CA PRO A 827 25.88 7.73 10.29
C PRO A 827 24.62 7.18 10.98
N VAL A 828 24.54 5.87 11.17
CA VAL A 828 23.40 5.18 11.81
C VAL A 828 23.89 4.31 12.97
N ASP A 829 23.02 4.05 13.94
CA ASP A 829 23.34 3.19 15.08
C ASP A 829 23.66 1.74 14.67
N GLN A 830 24.35 1.01 15.55
CA GLN A 830 24.79 -0.36 15.28
C GLN A 830 23.63 -1.32 14.96
N ALA A 831 22.45 -1.12 15.56
CA ALA A 831 21.30 -1.96 15.28
C ALA A 831 20.81 -1.77 13.84
N THR A 832 20.77 -0.53 13.38
CA THR A 832 20.45 -0.16 11.99
C THR A 832 21.51 -0.67 11.02
N GLN A 833 22.80 -0.60 11.38
CA GLN A 833 23.88 -1.20 10.60
C GLN A 833 23.68 -2.72 10.45
N ASN A 834 23.35 -3.42 11.54
CA ASN A 834 23.10 -4.86 11.52
C ASN A 834 21.91 -5.25 10.62
N LEU A 835 20.86 -4.41 10.57
CA LEU A 835 19.75 -4.60 9.64
C LEU A 835 20.18 -4.46 8.17
N TRP A 836 21.15 -3.59 7.89
CA TRP A 836 21.67 -3.38 6.55
C TRP A 836 22.67 -4.47 6.16
N GLU A 837 23.43 -4.99 7.12
CA GLU A 837 24.28 -6.18 6.97
C GLU A 837 23.49 -7.44 6.62
N ALA A 838 22.28 -7.59 7.16
CA ALA A 838 21.38 -8.70 6.79
C ALA A 838 21.00 -8.68 5.30
N ASN A 839 21.11 -7.53 4.64
CA ASN A 839 20.81 -7.37 3.21
C ASN A 839 21.96 -7.77 2.26
N LYS A 840 23.07 -8.32 2.77
CA LYS A 840 24.19 -8.73 1.91
C LYS A 840 23.84 -9.85 0.91
N LEU A 841 22.83 -10.66 1.21
CA LEU A 841 22.31 -11.72 0.33
C LEU A 841 20.88 -11.36 -0.10
N PHE A 842 20.66 -11.23 -1.41
CA PHE A 842 19.34 -10.96 -1.95
C PHE A 842 18.82 -12.09 -2.80
N ASP A 843 17.68 -12.63 -2.41
CA ASP A 843 16.89 -13.50 -3.25
C ASP A 843 16.06 -12.66 -4.24
N LEU A 844 16.45 -12.68 -5.52
CA LEU A 844 15.72 -11.98 -6.59
C LEU A 844 14.34 -12.60 -6.89
N THR A 845 14.09 -13.85 -6.48
CA THR A 845 12.75 -14.45 -6.59
C THR A 845 11.79 -13.86 -5.55
N ASN A 846 12.34 -13.40 -4.43
CA ASN A 846 11.57 -12.75 -3.38
C ASN A 846 11.31 -11.29 -3.74
N LYS A 847 10.20 -11.05 -4.46
CA LYS A 847 9.74 -9.71 -4.88
C LYS A 847 9.66 -8.71 -3.72
N LEU A 848 9.42 -9.17 -2.48
CA LEU A 848 9.38 -8.32 -1.30
C LEU A 848 10.79 -7.94 -0.84
N ALA A 849 11.71 -8.90 -0.80
CA ALA A 849 13.12 -8.63 -0.52
C ALA A 849 13.70 -7.67 -1.57
N PHE A 850 13.43 -7.89 -2.85
CA PHE A 850 13.81 -6.98 -3.93
C PHE A 850 13.22 -5.57 -3.75
N LYS A 851 11.95 -5.47 -3.33
CA LYS A 851 11.30 -4.19 -3.03
C LYS A 851 11.95 -3.48 -1.85
N PHE A 852 12.21 -4.18 -0.75
CA PHE A 852 12.84 -3.59 0.43
C PHE A 852 14.26 -3.14 0.09
N ALA A 853 15.05 -4.01 -0.55
CA ALA A 853 16.39 -3.72 -1.07
C ALA A 853 16.44 -2.45 -1.91
N SER A 854 15.55 -2.34 -2.89
CA SER A 854 15.54 -1.22 -3.84
C SER A 854 15.11 0.11 -3.21
N VAL A 855 14.57 0.12 -2.00
CA VAL A 855 14.32 1.35 -1.26
C VAL A 855 15.42 1.59 -0.24
N THR A 856 15.68 0.64 0.64
CA THR A 856 16.64 0.80 1.73
C THR A 856 18.06 0.96 1.20
N ASN A 857 18.47 0.07 0.30
CA ASN A 857 19.85 0.02 -0.16
C ASN A 857 20.09 0.96 -1.34
N HIS A 858 19.08 1.24 -2.16
CA HIS A 858 19.28 2.06 -3.36
C HIS A 858 18.85 3.53 -3.21
N VAL A 859 18.00 3.86 -2.24
CA VAL A 859 17.59 5.25 -1.97
C VAL A 859 18.09 5.69 -0.60
N CYS A 860 17.71 4.98 0.47
CA CYS A 860 18.00 5.42 1.83
C CYS A 860 19.51 5.45 2.13
N SER A 861 20.31 4.55 1.55
CA SER A 861 21.78 4.54 1.69
C SER A 861 22.43 5.85 1.28
N TYR A 862 22.04 6.39 0.14
CA TYR A 862 22.56 7.64 -0.38
C TYR A 862 22.05 8.84 0.40
N VAL A 863 20.78 8.80 0.84
CA VAL A 863 20.24 9.84 1.73
C VAL A 863 21.04 9.87 3.05
N CYS A 864 21.27 8.71 3.66
CA CYS A 864 21.99 8.59 4.93
C CYS A 864 23.46 8.96 4.80
N LEU A 865 24.12 8.62 3.69
CA LEU A 865 25.51 9.04 3.45
C LEU A 865 25.64 10.57 3.32
N ILE A 866 24.63 11.22 2.74
CA ILE A 866 24.66 12.64 2.39
C ILE A 866 24.13 13.55 3.51
N SER A 867 23.28 13.00 4.39
CA SER A 867 22.83 13.64 5.64
C SER A 867 23.96 13.68 6.66
#